data_AF-A0A957WN17-F1
#
_entry.id   AF-A0A957WN17-F1
#
_cell.length_a   1.000
_cell.length_b   1.000
_cell.length_c   1.000
_cell.angle_alpha   90.00
_cell.angle_beta   90.00
_cell.angle_gamma   90.00
#
_symmetry.space_group_name_H-M   'P 1'
#
loop_
_entity.id
_entity.type
_entity.pdbx_description
1 polymer ?
#
loop_
_entity_poly.entity_id
_entity_poly.type
_entity_poly.pdbx_seq_one_letter_code
_entity_poly.pdbx_strand_id
1 'polypeptide(L)'
;MAEFTVDSFNLPQVYQEFLDLWQSQLQRQICLEAYQQGRRSFIPGLLPEQAVALSGPETLAILRRRWGERIEAALDPAHTDPDNLPAHLPPAIQSPVAGQPDGRWLKQANMVGINVRTVGSFWHIVKYALTLPQTQDSIHILPIWEAGVVGSMYGISSWELNPEFYSPELADLRPKLDTIDKQLRAVINILHVMGKTVGMDVIPHTDRFSQIVLAFPAYFEWLQRQDTVIVDHSANLHQAVEQKIFEFLRDNGPAVVDEAVPATAAELFVDGVSEAARLRLLFGQPEDHTGREARRVMLVRHLYRYGYEPVPGTMAPPYRGLKVDTRNEARIVDAVGQVWRDYLITQPEPMSRVFGPLGRYKLYERLDDNRQWAIDFNQPRQAVWQYVCDKYAQVQRRYGFDFMRGDMAHVQMRPAGVPDTIDGYYDILGAVKNYIRRQQGVAYFGYFAETFLAPRNVMTYGEEMDHLEASDADTTLGDLQSTVVGSKEFLQRFNAYLDLLETRSCAPCFTLMTADKDDPRFDEFYHQGNELRLFIGLFLTNMASYMGLGFETRDVHYQPAPNEHYSKLYVFQESEGPKATHGPYVWGQNGHLYSQVTRLRLYADQIWANIAGRPVRWLLRPDALGESKLLAWTHSDNHPDYLFVANCNVDEGIASFGIPFISGVDPLEPWQCQFSTAGYVSENDQILISNGKHYKVNGLAAGEGRVYVRPH
;
A
#
# COMPACT_ATOMS: atom_id res chain seq x y z
N MET A 1 -18.53 26.06 27.28
CA MET A 1 -17.65 25.34 26.33
C MET A 1 -17.09 26.40 25.41
N ALA A 2 -15.83 26.80 25.59
CA ALA A 2 -15.19 27.72 24.66
C ALA A 2 -14.96 26.96 23.35
N GLU A 3 -15.52 27.44 22.24
CA GLU A 3 -15.26 26.93 20.91
C GLU A 3 -13.77 27.12 20.61
N PHE A 4 -13.01 26.03 20.64
CA PHE A 4 -11.64 26.01 20.13
C PHE A 4 -11.72 26.05 18.60
N THR A 5 -11.66 27.24 18.03
CA THR A 5 -11.48 27.40 16.58
C THR A 5 -10.08 26.92 16.19
N VAL A 6 -9.90 26.39 14.98
CA VAL A 6 -8.59 25.93 14.47
C VAL A 6 -7.53 27.05 14.54
N ASP A 7 -7.96 28.31 14.41
CA ASP A 7 -7.11 29.50 14.51
C ASP A 7 -6.67 29.85 15.93
N SER A 8 -7.21 29.19 16.97
CA SER A 8 -6.78 29.40 18.36
C SER A 8 -5.44 28.70 18.68
N PHE A 9 -4.96 27.83 17.79
CA PHE A 9 -3.65 27.19 17.91
C PHE A 9 -2.66 27.90 16.98
N ASN A 10 -1.75 28.69 17.54
CA ASN A 10 -0.62 29.25 16.78
C ASN A 10 0.31 28.10 16.39
N LEU A 11 0.02 27.45 15.26
CA LEU A 11 0.87 26.42 14.71
C LEU A 11 2.15 27.09 14.16
N PRO A 12 3.33 26.53 14.50
CA PRO A 12 4.58 26.89 13.84
C PRO A 12 4.45 26.92 12.32
N GLN A 13 5.20 27.79 11.65
CA GLN A 13 5.18 27.93 10.18
C GLN A 13 6.48 27.43 9.54
N VAL A 14 7.55 27.30 10.33
CA VAL A 14 8.83 26.76 9.86
C VAL A 14 9.25 25.56 10.69
N TYR A 15 10.09 24.71 10.10
CA TYR A 15 10.46 23.43 10.68
C TYR A 15 11.09 23.54 12.07
N GLN A 16 12.03 24.47 12.22
CA GLN A 16 12.73 24.70 13.48
C GLN A 16 11.77 25.07 14.63
N GLU A 17 10.71 25.83 14.35
CA GLU A 17 9.73 26.18 15.37
C GLU A 17 8.94 24.97 15.88
N PHE A 18 8.70 23.95 15.04
CA PHE A 18 8.14 22.67 15.50
C PHE A 18 9.11 21.92 16.40
N LEU A 19 10.40 21.92 16.07
CA LEU A 19 11.44 21.36 16.95
C LEU A 19 11.45 22.07 18.30
N ASP A 20 11.46 23.40 18.30
CA ASP A 20 11.49 24.23 19.50
C ASP A 20 10.22 24.05 20.35
N LEU A 21 9.05 23.95 19.70
CA LEU A 21 7.77 23.66 20.36
C LEU A 21 7.82 22.31 21.08
N TRP A 22 8.36 21.28 20.45
CA TRP A 22 8.46 19.95 21.06
C TRP A 22 9.51 19.88 22.18
N GLN A 23 10.59 20.65 22.07
CA GLN A 23 11.60 20.79 23.13
C GLN A 23 11.07 21.55 24.36
N SER A 24 10.10 22.45 24.17
CA SER A 24 9.41 23.14 25.27
C SER A 24 8.54 22.17 26.08
N GLN A 25 8.97 21.87 27.30
CA GLN A 25 8.27 20.95 28.19
C GLN A 25 6.79 21.32 28.39
N LEU A 26 6.48 22.61 28.53
CA LEU A 26 5.11 23.08 28.70
C LEU A 26 4.26 22.83 27.45
N GLN A 27 4.75 23.20 26.27
CA GLN A 27 4.00 23.07 25.01
C GLN A 27 3.80 21.61 24.62
N ARG A 28 4.84 20.79 24.75
CA ARG A 28 4.75 19.34 24.58
C ARG A 28 3.70 18.74 25.51
N GLN A 29 3.71 19.10 26.79
CA GLN A 29 2.74 18.58 27.76
C GLN A 29 1.29 18.98 27.40
N ILE A 30 1.05 20.20 26.95
CA ILE A 30 -0.28 20.65 26.47
C ILE A 30 -0.76 19.78 25.31
N CYS A 31 0.11 19.53 24.32
CA CYS A 31 -0.23 18.70 23.17
C CYS A 31 -0.53 17.25 23.58
N LEU A 32 0.31 16.68 24.45
CA LEU A 32 0.14 15.32 24.97
C LEU A 32 -1.14 15.17 25.80
N GLU A 33 -1.46 16.13 26.68
CA GLU A 33 -2.68 16.09 27.49
C GLU A 33 -3.95 16.18 26.64
N ALA A 34 -3.96 17.03 25.61
CA ALA A 34 -5.09 17.13 24.70
C ALA A 34 -5.35 15.79 23.98
N TYR A 35 -4.28 15.11 23.55
CA TYR A 35 -4.37 13.77 22.97
C TYR A 35 -4.80 12.72 24.02
N GLN A 36 -4.15 12.67 25.17
CA GLN A 36 -4.41 11.66 26.21
C GLN A 36 -5.83 11.74 26.77
N GLN A 37 -6.42 12.94 26.81
CA GLN A 37 -7.81 13.16 27.27
C GLN A 37 -8.85 12.98 26.15
N GLY A 38 -8.42 12.60 24.93
CA GLY A 38 -9.33 12.44 23.78
C GLY A 38 -9.86 13.75 23.20
N ARG A 39 -9.35 14.92 23.61
CA ARG A 39 -9.72 16.23 23.04
C ARG A 39 -9.19 16.42 21.62
N ARG A 40 -8.15 15.70 21.24
CA ARG A 40 -7.61 15.61 19.88
C ARG A 40 -7.42 14.15 19.51
N SER A 41 -7.54 13.80 18.22
CA SER A 41 -7.36 12.42 17.79
C SER A 41 -5.89 12.02 17.53
N PHE A 42 -5.02 13.01 17.34
CA PHE A 42 -3.57 12.91 17.10
C PHE A 42 -2.80 14.01 17.84
N ILE A 43 -1.47 14.03 17.75
CA ILE A 43 -0.58 15.03 18.39
C ILE A 43 -0.09 16.04 17.32
N PRO A 44 -0.70 17.24 17.19
CA PRO A 44 -0.45 18.13 16.05
C PRO A 44 0.99 18.66 15.95
N GLY A 45 1.63 18.94 17.08
CA GLY A 45 3.00 19.47 17.13
C GLY A 45 4.11 18.41 17.11
N LEU A 46 3.77 17.12 16.95
CA LEU A 46 4.74 16.03 16.94
C LEU A 46 5.15 15.72 15.50
N LEU A 47 6.36 16.12 15.10
CA LEU A 47 6.88 15.78 13.78
C LEU A 47 7.01 14.26 13.62
N PRO A 48 6.87 13.71 12.40
CA PRO A 48 7.08 12.30 12.14
C PRO A 48 8.39 11.75 12.71
N GLU A 49 9.53 12.41 12.43
CA GLU A 49 10.84 11.99 12.93
C GLU A 49 10.91 11.93 14.46
N GLN A 50 10.27 12.89 15.13
CA GLN A 50 10.22 12.97 16.59
C GLN A 50 9.33 11.86 17.14
N ALA A 51 8.25 11.51 16.44
CA ALA A 51 7.36 10.42 16.81
C ALA A 51 8.13 9.10 16.84
N VAL A 52 8.84 8.78 15.75
CA VAL A 52 9.64 7.55 15.68
C VAL A 52 10.76 7.52 16.72
N ALA A 53 11.30 8.69 17.07
CA ALA A 53 12.34 8.84 18.08
C ALA A 53 11.83 8.81 19.54
N LEU A 54 10.52 8.79 19.79
CA LEU A 54 9.99 8.63 21.14
C LEU A 54 10.49 7.33 21.77
N SER A 55 10.85 7.37 23.05
CA SER A 55 11.20 6.14 23.77
C SER A 55 9.96 5.25 23.95
N GLY A 56 10.17 3.94 24.03
CA GLY A 56 9.12 2.96 24.23
C GLY A 56 8.39 3.12 25.57
N PRO A 57 9.05 3.39 26.72
CA PRO A 57 8.35 3.72 27.96
C PRO A 57 7.43 4.93 27.81
N GLU A 58 7.89 5.98 27.12
CA GLU A 58 7.10 7.18 26.90
C GLU A 58 5.90 6.90 25.99
N THR A 59 6.13 6.20 24.88
CA THR A 59 5.09 5.78 23.94
C THR A 59 4.00 4.99 24.66
N LEU A 60 4.37 3.97 25.44
CA LEU A 60 3.41 3.20 26.22
C LEU A 60 2.67 4.05 27.26
N ALA A 61 3.35 4.99 27.92
CA ALA A 61 2.70 5.89 28.87
C ALA A 61 1.65 6.79 28.20
N ILE A 62 1.93 7.28 26.98
CA ILE A 62 1.00 8.06 26.17
C ILE A 62 -0.23 7.21 25.83
N LEU A 63 -0.02 6.00 25.30
CA LEU A 63 -1.10 5.09 24.90
C LEU A 63 -1.97 4.68 26.11
N ARG A 64 -1.35 4.29 27.23
CA ARG A 64 -2.05 3.89 28.46
C ARG A 64 -2.90 4.99 29.05
N ARG A 65 -2.42 6.23 29.05
CA ARG A 65 -3.21 7.36 29.55
C ARG A 65 -4.46 7.59 28.70
N ARG A 66 -4.40 7.29 27.41
CA ARG A 66 -5.52 7.47 26.48
C ARG A 66 -6.53 6.32 26.51
N TRP A 67 -6.05 5.08 26.53
CA TRP A 67 -6.89 3.88 26.33
C TRP A 67 -6.89 2.88 27.48
N GLY A 68 -6.08 3.10 28.52
CA GLY A 68 -6.04 2.29 29.73
C GLY A 68 -5.85 0.80 29.45
N GLU A 69 -6.71 -0.02 30.06
CA GLU A 69 -6.69 -1.48 29.98
C GLU A 69 -6.74 -2.04 28.54
N ARG A 70 -7.26 -1.28 27.57
CA ARG A 70 -7.27 -1.74 26.16
C ARG A 70 -5.86 -1.94 25.61
N ILE A 71 -4.90 -1.13 26.05
CA ILE A 71 -3.49 -1.27 25.66
C ILE A 71 -2.86 -2.49 26.32
N GLU A 72 -3.19 -2.78 27.58
CA GLU A 72 -2.71 -3.99 28.23
C GLU A 72 -3.30 -5.24 27.57
N ALA A 73 -4.58 -5.22 27.21
CA ALA A 73 -5.21 -6.30 26.45
C ALA A 73 -4.52 -6.51 25.08
N ALA A 74 -4.17 -5.42 24.37
CA ALA A 74 -3.50 -5.50 23.07
C ALA A 74 -2.08 -6.10 23.14
N LEU A 75 -1.40 -5.94 24.30
CA LEU A 75 -0.06 -6.43 24.59
C LEU A 75 -0.05 -7.77 25.34
N ASP A 76 -1.22 -8.30 25.72
CA ASP A 76 -1.32 -9.51 26.52
C ASP A 76 -0.84 -10.72 25.69
N PRO A 77 0.08 -11.56 26.22
CA PRO A 77 0.52 -12.79 25.56
C PRO A 77 -0.61 -13.70 25.07
N ALA A 78 -1.74 -13.73 25.77
CA ALA A 78 -2.92 -14.50 25.37
C ALA A 78 -3.57 -13.97 24.07
N HIS A 79 -3.29 -12.72 23.68
CA HIS A 79 -3.84 -12.09 22.48
C HIS A 79 -2.77 -11.83 21.40
N THR A 80 -1.49 -11.91 21.76
CA THR A 80 -0.36 -11.69 20.84
C THR A 80 0.27 -12.96 20.31
N ASP A 81 -0.13 -14.13 20.80
CA ASP A 81 0.26 -15.41 20.22
C ASP A 81 -0.37 -15.57 18.82
N PRO A 82 0.43 -15.74 17.74
CA PRO A 82 -0.09 -15.86 16.38
C PRO A 82 -0.95 -17.11 16.15
N ASP A 83 -0.90 -18.12 17.03
CA ASP A 83 -1.76 -19.30 16.92
C ASP A 83 -3.21 -19.02 17.40
N ASN A 84 -3.41 -17.93 18.14
CA ASN A 84 -4.74 -17.52 18.62
C ASN A 84 -5.53 -16.78 17.52
N LEU A 85 -6.73 -17.27 17.25
CA LEU A 85 -7.60 -16.72 16.20
C LEU A 85 -7.99 -15.25 16.47
N PRO A 86 -7.95 -14.35 15.47
CA PRO A 86 -8.36 -12.96 15.61
C PRO A 86 -9.84 -12.83 16.03
N ALA A 87 -10.68 -13.77 15.57
CA ALA A 87 -12.09 -13.83 15.94
C ALA A 87 -12.32 -14.11 17.44
N HIS A 88 -11.32 -14.63 18.17
CA HIS A 88 -11.39 -14.89 19.60
C HIS A 88 -10.85 -13.74 20.45
N LEU A 89 -10.32 -12.69 19.83
CA LEU A 89 -9.87 -11.50 20.54
C LEU A 89 -11.05 -10.81 21.23
N PRO A 90 -10.85 -10.21 22.42
CA PRO A 90 -11.90 -9.47 23.09
C PRO A 90 -12.34 -8.27 22.23
N PRO A 91 -13.63 -7.87 22.26
CA PRO A 91 -14.16 -6.77 21.45
C PRO A 91 -13.38 -5.46 21.55
N ALA A 92 -12.70 -5.23 22.68
CA ALA A 92 -11.89 -4.03 22.93
C ALA A 92 -10.67 -3.87 22.01
N ILE A 93 -10.18 -4.95 21.41
CA ILE A 93 -9.00 -4.98 20.53
C ILE A 93 -9.29 -5.66 19.18
N GLN A 94 -10.56 -5.93 18.89
CA GLN A 94 -10.97 -6.39 17.56
C GLN A 94 -10.85 -5.26 16.54
N SER A 95 -10.75 -5.67 15.27
CA SER A 95 -10.79 -4.76 14.13
C SER A 95 -11.93 -3.74 14.23
N PRO A 96 -11.69 -2.47 13.90
CA PRO A 96 -12.75 -1.44 13.89
C PRO A 96 -13.83 -1.71 12.83
N VAL A 97 -13.56 -2.59 11.86
CA VAL A 97 -14.49 -2.98 10.79
C VAL A 97 -15.02 -4.40 10.94
N ALA A 98 -14.79 -5.06 12.08
CA ALA A 98 -15.23 -6.44 12.33
C ALA A 98 -16.75 -6.65 12.13
N GLY A 99 -17.54 -5.60 12.37
CA GLY A 99 -19.00 -5.61 12.18
C GLY A 99 -19.49 -5.31 10.76
N GLN A 100 -18.59 -5.02 9.81
CA GLN A 100 -18.97 -4.72 8.42
C GLN A 100 -19.34 -6.02 7.67
N PRO A 101 -20.35 -5.97 6.78
CA PRO A 101 -20.82 -7.16 6.07
C PRO A 101 -19.88 -7.61 4.96
N ASP A 102 -19.07 -6.70 4.43
CA ASP A 102 -18.16 -6.91 3.31
C ASP A 102 -17.06 -5.84 3.27
N GLY A 103 -16.13 -5.95 2.32
CA GLY A 103 -15.02 -5.02 2.13
C GLY A 103 -15.40 -3.63 1.61
N ARG A 104 -16.68 -3.31 1.36
CA ARG A 104 -17.06 -2.01 0.75
C ARG A 104 -16.74 -0.80 1.61
N TRP A 105 -16.54 -0.97 2.91
CA TRP A 105 -16.05 0.10 3.80
C TRP A 105 -14.74 0.73 3.26
N LEU A 106 -13.92 -0.06 2.56
CA LEU A 106 -12.62 0.36 2.03
C LEU A 106 -12.74 1.45 0.95
N LYS A 107 -13.91 1.60 0.31
CA LYS A 107 -14.19 2.61 -0.72
C LYS A 107 -14.23 4.05 -0.20
N GLN A 108 -14.24 4.22 1.12
CA GLN A 108 -14.30 5.52 1.79
C GLN A 108 -13.15 5.68 2.80
N ALA A 109 -12.20 4.74 2.82
CA ALA A 109 -11.08 4.77 3.76
C ALA A 109 -10.05 5.82 3.36
N ASN A 110 -9.44 6.45 4.36
CA ASN A 110 -8.36 7.42 4.17
C ASN A 110 -7.05 6.78 4.65
N MET A 111 -6.31 6.27 3.67
CA MET A 111 -5.21 5.35 3.89
C MET A 111 -3.85 6.04 3.97
N VAL A 112 -2.99 5.53 4.85
CA VAL A 112 -1.58 5.89 4.90
C VAL A 112 -0.70 4.68 4.60
N GLY A 113 0.11 4.77 3.55
CA GLY A 113 1.07 3.75 3.16
C GLY A 113 2.40 3.88 3.89
N ILE A 114 2.87 2.83 4.55
CA ILE A 114 4.07 2.84 5.39
C ILE A 114 5.05 1.77 4.92
N ASN A 115 6.25 2.22 4.52
CA ASN A 115 7.41 1.35 4.34
C ASN A 115 8.06 1.10 5.71
N VAL A 116 8.08 -0.14 6.19
CA VAL A 116 8.59 -0.43 7.54
C VAL A 116 10.09 -0.10 7.66
N ARG A 117 10.86 -0.19 6.57
CA ARG A 117 12.29 0.20 6.58
C ARG A 117 12.52 1.69 6.82
N THR A 118 11.57 2.56 6.48
CA THR A 118 11.72 4.02 6.74
C THR A 118 11.46 4.39 8.19
N VAL A 119 10.67 3.57 8.91
CA VAL A 119 10.42 3.73 10.35
C VAL A 119 11.29 2.81 11.22
N GLY A 120 11.82 1.73 10.66
CA GLY A 120 12.79 0.81 11.27
C GLY A 120 12.21 -0.44 11.94
N SER A 121 10.99 -0.42 12.46
CA SER A 121 10.36 -1.62 13.08
C SER A 121 8.84 -1.55 13.05
N PHE A 122 8.16 -2.68 13.28
CA PHE A 122 6.70 -2.68 13.43
C PHE A 122 6.24 -1.78 14.59
N TRP A 123 6.99 -1.77 15.70
CA TRP A 123 6.66 -0.92 16.85
C TRP A 123 6.66 0.57 16.49
N HIS A 124 7.53 0.98 15.58
CA HIS A 124 7.62 2.36 15.13
C HIS A 124 6.45 2.81 14.25
N ILE A 125 5.66 1.87 13.71
CA ILE A 125 4.37 2.19 13.06
C ILE A 125 3.39 2.78 14.08
N VAL A 126 3.33 2.21 15.30
CA VAL A 126 2.48 2.74 16.39
C VAL A 126 2.93 4.14 16.78
N LYS A 127 4.24 4.37 16.87
CA LYS A 127 4.80 5.70 17.15
C LYS A 127 4.40 6.71 16.08
N TYR A 128 4.60 6.38 14.80
CA TYR A 128 4.18 7.23 13.69
C TYR A 128 2.67 7.49 13.70
N ALA A 129 1.84 6.49 14.03
CA ALA A 129 0.38 6.65 14.09
C ALA A 129 -0.09 7.69 15.13
N LEU A 130 0.75 8.13 16.07
CA LEU A 130 0.45 9.25 16.97
C LEU A 130 0.33 10.60 16.24
N THR A 131 0.89 10.73 15.03
CA THR A 131 0.80 11.92 14.18
C THR A 131 -0.41 11.88 13.23
N LEU A 132 -1.12 10.75 13.17
CA LEU A 132 -2.19 10.52 12.21
C LEU A 132 -3.58 10.79 12.82
N PRO A 133 -4.38 11.70 12.26
CA PRO A 133 -5.72 12.01 12.73
C PRO A 133 -6.67 10.82 12.55
N GLN A 134 -7.80 10.80 13.28
CA GLN A 134 -8.85 9.80 13.12
C GLN A 134 -9.43 9.78 11.70
N THR A 135 -9.42 10.93 11.01
CA THR A 135 -9.83 11.05 9.61
C THR A 135 -8.94 10.28 8.64
N GLN A 136 -7.71 9.90 9.03
CA GLN A 136 -6.85 8.97 8.30
C GLN A 136 -6.89 7.61 9.00
N ASP A 137 -7.94 6.86 8.74
CA ASP A 137 -8.40 5.71 9.50
C ASP A 137 -7.82 4.36 9.03
N SER A 138 -6.99 4.34 7.99
CA SER A 138 -6.44 3.11 7.44
C SER A 138 -4.92 3.18 7.26
N ILE A 139 -4.23 2.08 7.53
CA ILE A 139 -2.79 1.92 7.35
C ILE A 139 -2.55 0.75 6.41
N HIS A 140 -1.84 1.01 5.32
CA HIS A 140 -1.29 -0.04 4.47
C HIS A 140 0.19 -0.23 4.81
N ILE A 141 0.54 -1.42 5.30
CA ILE A 141 1.92 -1.80 5.54
C ILE A 141 2.46 -2.43 4.25
N LEU A 142 3.49 -1.80 3.67
CA LEU A 142 4.22 -2.32 2.51
C LEU A 142 4.84 -3.71 2.83
N PRO A 143 5.36 -4.46 1.84
CA PRO A 143 5.66 -5.88 2.02
C PRO A 143 6.58 -6.15 3.21
N ILE A 144 6.24 -7.19 3.99
CA ILE A 144 6.83 -7.47 5.31
C ILE A 144 7.71 -8.73 5.35
N TRP A 145 7.86 -9.41 4.21
CA TRP A 145 8.52 -10.71 4.11
C TRP A 145 10.03 -10.59 3.92
N GLU A 146 10.75 -11.67 4.21
CA GLU A 146 12.17 -11.77 3.83
C GLU A 146 12.38 -11.43 2.34
N ALA A 147 13.35 -10.56 2.07
CA ALA A 147 13.65 -10.10 0.72
C ALA A 147 14.53 -11.10 -0.05
N GLY A 148 14.39 -11.08 -1.38
CA GLY A 148 15.14 -11.89 -2.34
C GLY A 148 16.54 -11.37 -2.68
N VAL A 149 17.12 -11.90 -3.76
CA VAL A 149 18.54 -11.73 -4.14
C VAL A 149 18.93 -10.27 -4.41
N VAL A 150 17.96 -9.43 -4.82
CA VAL A 150 18.19 -8.00 -5.09
C VAL A 150 17.78 -7.10 -3.90
N GLY A 151 17.53 -7.67 -2.73
CA GLY A 151 17.15 -6.93 -1.53
C GLY A 151 15.77 -6.25 -1.60
N SER A 152 14.99 -6.53 -2.66
CA SER A 152 13.65 -5.97 -2.86
C SER A 152 12.62 -6.75 -2.05
N MET A 153 11.83 -6.03 -1.23
CA MET A 153 10.75 -6.65 -0.44
C MET A 153 9.59 -7.19 -1.31
N TYR A 154 9.48 -6.75 -2.58
CA TYR A 154 8.50 -7.33 -3.52
C TYR A 154 8.94 -8.67 -4.10
N GLY A 155 10.23 -9.03 -4.00
CA GLY A 155 10.72 -10.36 -4.32
C GLY A 155 10.74 -11.21 -3.06
N ILE A 156 9.59 -11.74 -2.64
CA ILE A 156 9.47 -12.58 -1.43
C ILE A 156 10.45 -13.76 -1.53
N SER A 157 11.38 -13.93 -0.59
CA SER A 157 12.30 -15.08 -0.57
C SER A 157 11.79 -16.24 0.27
N SER A 158 10.97 -15.97 1.29
CA SER A 158 10.25 -16.97 2.09
C SER A 158 8.99 -16.37 2.73
N TRP A 159 8.15 -17.20 3.35
CA TRP A 159 6.96 -16.75 4.09
C TRP A 159 7.27 -16.25 5.51
N GLU A 160 8.53 -16.17 5.89
CA GLU A 160 8.94 -15.60 7.17
C GLU A 160 8.90 -14.07 7.12
N LEU A 161 8.55 -13.45 8.25
CA LEU A 161 8.66 -12.00 8.42
C LEU A 161 10.14 -11.58 8.36
N ASN A 162 10.41 -10.42 7.76
CA ASN A 162 11.78 -9.93 7.69
C ASN A 162 12.29 -9.56 9.09
N PRO A 163 13.37 -10.20 9.61
CA PRO A 163 13.86 -9.99 10.97
C PRO A 163 14.29 -8.56 11.24
N GLU A 164 14.56 -7.75 10.21
CA GLU A 164 14.91 -6.34 10.36
C GLU A 164 13.79 -5.50 11.02
N PHE A 165 12.54 -5.96 11.00
CA PHE A 165 11.40 -5.23 11.60
C PHE A 165 11.16 -5.54 13.07
N TYR A 166 11.97 -6.41 13.66
CA TYR A 166 11.95 -6.68 15.10
C TYR A 166 12.35 -5.45 15.90
N SER A 167 11.64 -5.18 17.00
CA SER A 167 11.95 -4.10 17.94
C SER A 167 12.53 -4.66 19.23
N PRO A 168 13.86 -4.52 19.47
CA PRO A 168 14.45 -4.83 20.76
C PRO A 168 13.83 -4.02 21.90
N GLU A 169 13.52 -2.75 21.64
CA GLU A 169 12.88 -1.86 22.61
C GLU A 169 11.53 -2.41 23.10
N LEU A 170 10.68 -2.90 22.21
CA LEU A 170 9.38 -3.46 22.60
C LEU A 170 9.56 -4.75 23.41
N ALA A 171 10.52 -5.60 23.03
CA ALA A 171 10.83 -6.81 23.78
C ALA A 171 11.38 -6.51 25.18
N ASP A 172 12.21 -5.49 25.36
CA ASP A 172 12.69 -5.07 26.68
C ASP A 172 11.55 -4.61 27.59
N LEU A 173 10.54 -3.93 27.04
CA LEU A 173 9.36 -3.45 27.77
C LEU A 173 8.32 -4.54 28.03
N ARG A 174 8.29 -5.55 27.15
CA ARG A 174 7.39 -6.70 27.22
C ARG A 174 8.17 -7.96 26.81
N PRO A 175 8.87 -8.62 27.75
CA PRO A 175 9.74 -9.75 27.44
C PRO A 175 9.07 -10.96 26.79
N LYS A 176 7.72 -11.02 26.78
CA LYS A 176 6.95 -12.07 26.09
C LYS A 176 6.68 -11.75 24.61
N LEU A 177 6.97 -10.53 24.16
CA LEU A 177 6.97 -10.12 22.75
C LEU A 177 8.38 -10.30 22.16
N ASP A 178 8.93 -11.49 22.38
CA ASP A 178 10.29 -11.94 22.08
C ASP A 178 10.48 -12.45 20.64
N THR A 179 9.42 -12.39 19.83
CA THR A 179 9.42 -12.80 18.42
C THR A 179 8.76 -11.73 17.57
N ILE A 180 9.19 -11.62 16.33
CA ILE A 180 8.67 -10.64 15.38
C ILE A 180 7.17 -10.84 15.10
N ASP A 181 6.69 -12.09 15.05
CA ASP A 181 5.28 -12.43 14.91
C ASP A 181 4.41 -11.86 16.04
N LYS A 182 4.83 -12.09 17.28
CA LYS A 182 4.11 -11.57 18.46
C LYS A 182 4.11 -10.05 18.46
N GLN A 183 5.20 -9.42 18.01
CA GLN A 183 5.28 -7.97 17.88
C GLN A 183 4.36 -7.43 16.80
N LEU A 184 4.31 -8.04 15.60
CA LEU A 184 3.39 -7.63 14.54
C LEU A 184 1.94 -7.74 15.00
N ARG A 185 1.58 -8.86 15.64
CA ARG A 185 0.25 -9.05 16.21
C ARG A 185 -0.09 -7.99 17.26
N ALA A 186 0.82 -7.72 18.18
CA ALA A 186 0.65 -6.68 19.20
C ALA A 186 0.47 -5.29 18.58
N VAL A 187 1.25 -4.96 17.56
CA VAL A 187 1.17 -3.70 16.82
C VAL A 187 -0.19 -3.54 16.15
N ILE A 188 -0.68 -4.56 15.45
CA ILE A 188 -2.02 -4.52 14.82
C ILE A 188 -3.12 -4.36 15.87
N ASN A 189 -3.06 -5.11 16.97
CA ASN A 189 -4.02 -4.96 18.07
C ASN A 189 -4.03 -3.52 18.62
N ILE A 190 -2.86 -2.88 18.77
CA ILE A 190 -2.78 -1.48 19.22
C ILE A 190 -3.35 -0.54 18.16
N LEU A 191 -3.04 -0.73 16.88
CA LEU A 191 -3.59 0.08 15.78
C LEU A 191 -5.13 -0.04 15.74
N HIS A 192 -5.69 -1.24 15.96
CA HIS A 192 -7.13 -1.44 16.13
C HIS A 192 -7.70 -0.69 17.33
N VAL A 193 -6.99 -0.68 18.47
CA VAL A 193 -7.37 0.16 19.65
C VAL A 193 -7.38 1.66 19.30
N MET A 194 -6.43 2.09 18.47
CA MET A 194 -6.35 3.46 17.94
C MET A 194 -7.43 3.77 16.88
N GLY A 195 -8.25 2.79 16.50
CA GLY A 195 -9.31 2.93 15.51
C GLY A 195 -8.81 2.86 14.06
N LYS A 196 -7.63 2.31 13.82
CA LYS A 196 -7.04 2.16 12.48
C LYS A 196 -7.33 0.78 11.93
N THR A 197 -7.76 0.67 10.68
CA THR A 197 -7.69 -0.60 9.93
C THR A 197 -6.29 -0.82 9.40
N VAL A 198 -5.85 -2.07 9.28
CA VAL A 198 -4.50 -2.41 8.83
C VAL A 198 -4.55 -3.37 7.64
N GLY A 199 -3.85 -3.03 6.57
CA GLY A 199 -3.75 -3.83 5.36
C GLY A 199 -2.35 -4.38 5.13
N MET A 200 -2.30 -5.57 4.53
CA MET A 200 -1.07 -6.22 4.08
C MET A 200 -0.93 -6.14 2.57
N ASP A 201 0.31 -6.13 2.09
CA ASP A 201 0.60 -6.38 0.68
C ASP A 201 0.40 -7.87 0.32
N VAL A 202 -0.35 -8.12 -0.75
CA VAL A 202 -0.54 -9.45 -1.35
C VAL A 202 0.12 -9.45 -2.72
N ILE A 203 1.23 -10.19 -2.80
CA ILE A 203 2.11 -10.24 -3.95
C ILE A 203 1.87 -11.57 -4.72
N PRO A 204 1.48 -11.52 -6.00
CA PRO A 204 1.18 -12.71 -6.81
C PRO A 204 2.44 -13.35 -7.44
N HIS A 205 3.61 -13.02 -6.91
CA HIS A 205 4.93 -13.46 -7.37
C HIS A 205 5.90 -13.52 -6.19
N THR A 206 7.11 -14.00 -6.44
CA THR A 206 8.17 -14.25 -5.45
C THR A 206 9.53 -13.98 -6.09
N ASP A 207 10.63 -13.97 -5.34
CA ASP A 207 11.98 -14.02 -5.93
C ASP A 207 12.14 -15.28 -6.80
N ARG A 208 12.79 -15.17 -7.96
CA ARG A 208 12.94 -16.31 -8.90
C ARG A 208 13.61 -17.51 -8.27
N PHE A 209 14.45 -17.34 -7.25
CA PHE A 209 15.09 -18.43 -6.56
C PHE A 209 14.76 -18.41 -5.07
N SER A 210 13.53 -18.02 -4.74
CA SER A 210 13.03 -18.07 -3.38
C SER A 210 13.01 -19.51 -2.84
N GLN A 211 12.98 -19.63 -1.53
CA GLN A 211 12.80 -20.91 -0.86
C GLN A 211 11.46 -21.55 -1.26
N ILE A 212 10.44 -20.73 -1.57
CA ILE A 212 9.14 -21.17 -2.09
C ILE A 212 9.31 -21.87 -3.44
N VAL A 213 10.02 -21.25 -4.38
CA VAL A 213 10.26 -21.81 -5.72
C VAL A 213 11.03 -23.12 -5.67
N LEU A 214 12.08 -23.16 -4.84
CA LEU A 214 12.95 -24.32 -4.71
C LEU A 214 12.30 -25.47 -3.92
N ALA A 215 11.40 -25.16 -2.98
CA ALA A 215 10.61 -26.17 -2.26
C ALA A 215 9.42 -26.69 -3.08
N PHE A 216 8.92 -25.93 -4.05
CA PHE A 216 7.83 -26.35 -4.94
C PHE A 216 8.15 -26.06 -6.41
N PRO A 217 9.15 -26.71 -7.03
CA PRO A 217 9.47 -26.45 -8.43
C PRO A 217 8.26 -26.65 -9.34
N ALA A 218 7.42 -27.65 -9.05
CA ALA A 218 6.16 -27.89 -9.73
C ALA A 218 5.18 -26.70 -9.72
N TYR A 219 5.25 -25.75 -8.79
CA TYR A 219 4.34 -24.59 -8.73
C TYR A 219 4.78 -23.43 -9.63
N PHE A 220 5.94 -23.55 -10.25
CA PHE A 220 6.53 -22.53 -11.11
C PHE A 220 6.80 -23.07 -12.50
N GLU A 221 6.97 -22.16 -13.44
CA GLU A 221 7.43 -22.49 -14.77
C GLU A 221 8.94 -22.35 -14.83
N TRP A 222 9.60 -23.25 -15.56
CA TRP A 222 11.05 -23.31 -15.68
C TRP A 222 11.45 -23.22 -17.14
N LEU A 223 12.66 -22.71 -17.36
CA LEU A 223 13.37 -22.79 -18.62
C LEU A 223 14.76 -23.40 -18.37
N GLN A 224 15.34 -23.98 -19.41
CA GLN A 224 16.73 -24.37 -19.48
C GLN A 224 17.41 -23.53 -20.55
N ARG A 225 18.57 -22.95 -20.22
CA ARG A 225 19.39 -22.23 -21.19
C ARG A 225 20.77 -22.84 -21.37
N GLN A 226 21.30 -22.64 -22.56
CA GLN A 226 22.71 -22.82 -22.87
C GLN A 226 23.24 -21.47 -23.37
N ASP A 227 24.03 -20.82 -22.51
CA ASP A 227 24.50 -19.44 -22.71
C ASP A 227 23.35 -18.46 -22.99
N THR A 228 23.18 -18.04 -24.25
CA THR A 228 22.20 -17.04 -24.71
C THR A 228 20.97 -17.64 -25.38
N VAL A 229 20.82 -18.97 -25.37
CA VAL A 229 19.70 -19.67 -26.02
C VAL A 229 18.87 -20.41 -24.98
N ILE A 230 17.55 -20.22 -25.00
CA ILE A 230 16.60 -21.07 -24.28
C ILE A 230 16.46 -22.36 -25.08
N VAL A 231 16.89 -23.48 -24.49
CA VAL A 231 16.92 -24.80 -25.16
C VAL A 231 15.75 -25.69 -24.75
N ASP A 232 15.15 -25.43 -23.59
CA ASP A 232 13.95 -26.13 -23.11
C ASP A 232 13.09 -25.17 -22.29
N HIS A 233 11.79 -25.28 -22.42
CA HIS A 233 10.78 -24.62 -21.60
C HIS A 233 9.51 -25.48 -21.56
N SER A 234 9.64 -26.80 -21.65
CA SER A 234 8.54 -27.76 -21.63
C SER A 234 7.67 -27.59 -20.39
N ALA A 235 6.39 -27.93 -20.50
CA ALA A 235 5.40 -27.67 -19.44
C ALA A 235 5.74 -28.38 -18.11
N ASN A 236 6.49 -29.49 -18.20
CA ASN A 236 6.87 -30.34 -17.07
C ASN A 236 8.37 -30.30 -16.73
N LEU A 237 9.11 -29.30 -17.20
CA LEU A 237 10.55 -29.15 -16.94
C LEU A 237 10.91 -29.15 -15.44
N HIS A 238 9.95 -28.76 -14.57
CA HIS A 238 10.09 -28.82 -13.12
C HIS A 238 10.51 -30.22 -12.60
N GLN A 239 10.14 -31.31 -13.26
CA GLN A 239 10.51 -32.68 -12.85
C GLN A 239 12.03 -32.90 -12.92
N ALA A 240 12.67 -32.37 -13.97
CA ALA A 240 14.12 -32.42 -14.10
C ALA A 240 14.80 -31.55 -13.04
N VAL A 241 14.18 -30.42 -12.68
CA VAL A 241 14.66 -29.53 -11.62
C VAL A 241 14.55 -30.21 -10.26
N GLU A 242 13.40 -30.81 -9.93
CA GLU A 242 13.19 -31.58 -8.69
C GLU A 242 14.24 -32.68 -8.53
N GLN A 243 14.54 -33.40 -9.61
CA GLN A 243 15.61 -34.39 -9.61
C GLN A 243 17.00 -33.78 -9.31
N LYS A 244 17.30 -32.59 -9.84
CA LYS A 244 18.56 -31.88 -9.51
C LYS A 244 18.61 -31.35 -8.09
N ILE A 245 17.50 -30.88 -7.55
CA ILE A 245 17.42 -30.47 -6.14
C ILE A 245 17.62 -31.68 -5.23
N PHE A 246 17.01 -32.82 -5.57
CA PHE A 246 17.19 -34.07 -4.83
C PHE A 246 18.64 -34.59 -4.87
N GLU A 247 19.28 -34.56 -6.05
CA GLU A 247 20.72 -34.89 -6.19
C GLU A 247 21.59 -33.99 -5.31
N PHE A 248 21.32 -32.68 -5.31
CA PHE A 248 22.00 -31.74 -4.41
C PHE A 248 21.82 -32.13 -2.94
N LEU A 249 20.60 -32.44 -2.51
CA LEU A 249 20.31 -32.83 -1.12
C LEU A 249 21.05 -34.11 -0.73
N ARG A 250 21.10 -35.11 -1.61
CA ARG A 250 21.85 -36.35 -1.38
C ARG A 250 23.36 -36.10 -1.26
N ASP A 251 23.90 -35.25 -2.13
CA ASP A 251 25.34 -35.02 -2.21
C ASP A 251 25.84 -34.09 -1.09
N ASN A 252 24.96 -33.26 -0.52
CA ASN A 252 25.31 -32.26 0.50
C ASN A 252 24.67 -32.52 1.88
N GLY A 253 23.93 -33.61 2.04
CA GLY A 253 23.18 -33.94 3.26
C GLY A 253 21.99 -33.00 3.54
N PRO A 254 21.16 -33.28 4.56
CA PRO A 254 20.11 -32.36 5.01
C PRO A 254 20.71 -31.10 5.63
N ALA A 255 20.02 -29.96 5.54
CA ALA A 255 20.46 -28.73 6.18
C ALA A 255 20.33 -28.78 7.72
N VAL A 256 19.34 -29.50 8.25
CA VAL A 256 19.24 -29.84 9.68
C VAL A 256 19.91 -31.19 9.92
N VAL A 257 20.87 -31.21 10.85
CA VAL A 257 21.62 -32.41 11.24
C VAL A 257 20.64 -33.50 11.74
N ASP A 258 20.93 -34.75 11.40
CA ASP A 258 20.17 -35.96 11.77
C ASP A 258 18.77 -36.13 11.15
N GLU A 259 18.30 -35.20 10.31
CA GLU A 259 17.09 -35.45 9.52
C GLU A 259 17.32 -36.46 8.40
N ALA A 260 16.40 -37.42 8.24
CA ALA A 260 16.52 -38.42 7.18
C ALA A 260 16.24 -37.79 5.81
N VAL A 261 17.21 -37.93 4.89
CA VAL A 261 17.01 -37.57 3.48
C VAL A 261 16.04 -38.59 2.86
N PRO A 262 14.98 -38.16 2.16
CA PRO A 262 14.08 -39.06 1.43
C PRO A 262 14.84 -39.97 0.45
N ALA A 263 14.28 -41.14 0.13
CA ALA A 263 14.94 -42.08 -0.78
C ALA A 263 14.83 -41.66 -2.26
N THR A 264 13.81 -40.86 -2.60
CA THR A 264 13.55 -40.42 -3.97
C THR A 264 13.12 -38.95 -4.04
N ALA A 265 13.24 -38.35 -5.23
CA ALA A 265 12.69 -37.02 -5.51
C ALA A 265 11.15 -36.99 -5.36
N ALA A 266 10.46 -38.07 -5.73
CA ALA A 266 9.03 -38.21 -5.55
C ALA A 266 8.65 -38.13 -4.06
N GLU A 267 9.37 -38.81 -3.17
CA GLU A 267 9.14 -38.69 -1.72
C GLU A 267 9.37 -37.26 -1.20
N LEU A 268 10.37 -36.56 -1.72
CA LEU A 268 10.65 -35.19 -1.30
C LEU A 268 9.55 -34.20 -1.72
N PHE A 269 9.02 -34.31 -2.95
CA PHE A 269 8.15 -33.29 -3.55
C PHE A 269 6.67 -33.70 -3.69
N VAL A 270 6.39 -34.99 -3.89
CA VAL A 270 5.06 -35.54 -4.20
C VAL A 270 4.48 -36.32 -3.02
N ASP A 271 5.25 -37.26 -2.45
CA ASP A 271 4.75 -38.24 -1.48
C ASP A 271 5.04 -37.83 -0.02
N GLY A 272 4.19 -36.95 0.54
CA GLY A 272 3.95 -36.90 1.99
C GLY A 272 4.94 -36.11 2.87
N VAL A 273 6.05 -35.58 2.35
CA VAL A 273 6.88 -34.61 3.10
C VAL A 273 6.13 -33.28 3.18
N SER A 274 5.78 -32.86 4.41
CA SER A 274 5.16 -31.55 4.65
C SER A 274 6.08 -30.40 4.19
N GLU A 275 5.50 -29.27 3.83
CA GLU A 275 6.27 -28.06 3.44
C GLU A 275 7.31 -27.68 4.50
N ALA A 276 6.93 -27.68 5.78
CA ALA A 276 7.83 -27.34 6.88
C ALA A 276 9.03 -28.29 6.97
N ALA A 277 8.81 -29.60 6.82
CA ALA A 277 9.89 -30.58 6.78
C ALA A 277 10.76 -30.41 5.53
N ARG A 278 10.16 -30.14 4.37
CA ARG A 278 10.91 -29.90 3.12
C ARG A 278 11.79 -28.67 3.21
N LEU A 279 11.28 -27.56 3.75
CA LEU A 279 12.04 -26.33 3.96
C LEU A 279 13.21 -26.55 4.94
N ARG A 280 12.99 -27.31 6.02
CA ARG A 280 14.05 -27.70 6.97
C ARG A 280 15.14 -28.55 6.31
N LEU A 281 14.76 -29.58 5.55
CA LEU A 281 15.70 -30.41 4.81
C LEU A 281 16.55 -29.59 3.83
N LEU A 282 15.92 -28.67 3.10
CA LEU A 282 16.57 -27.91 2.04
C LEU A 282 17.37 -26.72 2.54
N PHE A 283 16.90 -25.98 3.55
CA PHE A 283 17.44 -24.68 3.96
C PHE A 283 17.87 -24.61 5.42
N GLY A 284 17.22 -25.34 6.33
CA GLY A 284 17.54 -25.32 7.76
C GLY A 284 16.40 -24.77 8.61
N GLN A 285 16.71 -24.45 9.88
CA GLN A 285 15.71 -23.92 10.82
C GLN A 285 15.35 -22.47 10.49
N PRO A 286 14.08 -22.04 10.63
CA PRO A 286 13.64 -20.69 10.30
C PRO A 286 14.48 -19.59 10.95
N GLU A 287 14.95 -19.82 12.18
CA GLU A 287 15.74 -18.87 12.98
C GLU A 287 17.19 -18.68 12.48
N ASP A 288 17.71 -19.61 11.67
CA ASP A 288 19.04 -19.53 11.07
C ASP A 288 18.98 -18.88 9.68
N HIS A 289 18.67 -17.58 9.65
CA HIS A 289 18.54 -16.80 8.41
C HIS A 289 19.81 -16.88 7.53
N THR A 290 20.99 -16.75 8.15
CA THR A 290 22.28 -16.78 7.43
C THR A 290 22.55 -18.16 6.84
N GLY A 291 22.31 -19.23 7.62
CA GLY A 291 22.47 -20.61 7.13
C GLY A 291 21.49 -20.93 6.00
N ARG A 292 20.22 -20.52 6.14
CA ARG A 292 19.19 -20.67 5.10
C ARG A 292 19.58 -19.98 3.79
N GLU A 293 20.05 -18.75 3.87
CA GLU A 293 20.50 -18.00 2.69
C GLU A 293 21.72 -18.64 2.04
N ALA A 294 22.74 -19.02 2.82
CA ALA A 294 23.93 -19.70 2.31
C ALA A 294 23.55 -21.00 1.58
N ARG A 295 22.63 -21.77 2.16
CA ARG A 295 22.15 -23.02 1.58
C ARG A 295 21.35 -22.80 0.29
N ARG A 296 20.51 -21.76 0.26
CA ARG A 296 19.78 -21.32 -0.93
C ARG A 296 20.74 -20.95 -2.06
N VAL A 297 21.76 -20.13 -1.78
CA VAL A 297 22.79 -19.75 -2.76
C VAL A 297 23.53 -20.98 -3.31
N MET A 298 23.88 -21.95 -2.48
CA MET A 298 24.49 -23.21 -2.94
C MET A 298 23.58 -23.96 -3.92
N LEU A 299 22.29 -24.07 -3.61
CA LEU A 299 21.32 -24.75 -4.46
C LEU A 299 21.10 -24.01 -5.78
N VAL A 300 21.01 -22.68 -5.76
CA VAL A 300 20.91 -21.85 -6.97
C VAL A 300 22.11 -22.08 -7.89
N ARG A 301 23.33 -22.09 -7.33
CA ARG A 301 24.55 -22.37 -8.10
C ARG A 301 24.54 -23.78 -8.67
N HIS A 302 23.99 -24.76 -7.95
CA HIS A 302 23.85 -26.12 -8.45
C HIS A 302 22.94 -26.16 -9.68
N LEU A 303 21.74 -25.56 -9.61
CA LEU A 303 20.78 -25.52 -10.72
C LEU A 303 21.30 -24.72 -11.92
N TYR A 304 21.93 -23.59 -11.66
CA TYR A 304 22.51 -22.72 -12.69
C TYR A 304 23.53 -23.45 -13.56
N ARG A 305 24.34 -24.37 -13.00
CA ARG A 305 25.31 -25.18 -13.77
C ARG A 305 24.67 -26.04 -14.85
N TYR A 306 23.39 -26.39 -14.66
CA TYR A 306 22.59 -27.14 -15.64
C TYR A 306 21.72 -26.23 -16.51
N GLY A 307 21.83 -24.91 -16.34
CA GLY A 307 21.09 -23.91 -17.10
C GLY A 307 19.63 -23.71 -16.65
N TYR A 308 19.21 -24.28 -15.51
CA TYR A 308 17.83 -24.18 -15.05
C TYR A 308 17.54 -22.85 -14.37
N GLU A 309 16.50 -22.17 -14.83
CA GLU A 309 16.00 -20.96 -14.20
C GLU A 309 14.47 -20.91 -14.21
N PRO A 310 13.84 -20.38 -13.15
CA PRO A 310 12.42 -20.08 -13.17
C PRO A 310 12.13 -18.98 -14.19
N VAL A 311 11.01 -19.08 -14.89
CA VAL A 311 10.59 -18.09 -15.88
C VAL A 311 10.32 -16.76 -15.18
N PRO A 312 10.94 -15.64 -15.62
CA PRO A 312 10.76 -14.36 -14.98
C PRO A 312 9.33 -13.82 -15.13
N GLY A 313 8.90 -13.01 -14.17
CA GLY A 313 7.62 -12.29 -14.21
C GLY A 313 7.59 -11.26 -15.33
N THR A 314 6.41 -10.99 -15.86
CA THR A 314 6.21 -10.06 -16.99
C THR A 314 5.08 -9.07 -16.71
N MET A 315 5.12 -7.92 -17.34
CA MET A 315 4.10 -6.88 -17.22
C MET A 315 3.64 -6.41 -18.59
N ALA A 316 2.36 -6.09 -18.66
CA ALA A 316 1.63 -5.67 -19.85
C ALA A 316 1.61 -6.70 -20.99
N PRO A 317 0.60 -6.61 -21.88
CA PRO A 317 0.58 -7.37 -23.11
C PRO A 317 1.84 -7.18 -23.98
N PRO A 318 2.25 -8.21 -24.74
CA PRO A 318 1.98 -9.62 -24.44
C PRO A 318 2.79 -10.07 -23.22
N TYR A 319 2.17 -10.85 -22.33
CA TYR A 319 2.82 -11.33 -21.10
C TYR A 319 3.81 -12.49 -21.30
N ARG A 320 3.98 -12.97 -22.53
CA ARG A 320 4.59 -14.28 -22.84
C ARG A 320 5.47 -14.22 -24.09
N GLY A 321 6.30 -15.24 -24.27
CA GLY A 321 7.25 -15.34 -25.39
C GLY A 321 8.56 -14.65 -25.06
N LEU A 322 9.50 -15.37 -24.44
CA LEU A 322 10.75 -14.82 -23.93
C LEU A 322 11.96 -15.22 -24.78
N LYS A 323 12.97 -14.35 -24.79
CA LYS A 323 14.33 -14.64 -25.28
C LYS A 323 15.34 -14.02 -24.32
N VAL A 324 16.55 -14.60 -24.27
CA VAL A 324 17.65 -14.02 -23.49
C VAL A 324 18.11 -12.72 -24.15
N ASP A 325 18.40 -11.70 -23.35
CA ASP A 325 19.02 -10.49 -23.84
C ASP A 325 20.52 -10.72 -24.09
N THR A 326 20.90 -10.67 -25.36
CA THR A 326 22.28 -10.92 -25.81
C THR A 326 23.18 -9.71 -25.68
N ARG A 327 22.64 -8.53 -25.34
CA ARG A 327 23.39 -7.30 -25.18
C ARG A 327 24.35 -7.39 -23.98
N ASN A 328 25.40 -6.59 -23.98
CA ASN A 328 26.43 -6.67 -22.92
C ASN A 328 25.98 -5.94 -21.64
N GLU A 329 25.18 -4.89 -21.79
CA GLU A 329 24.58 -4.13 -20.68
C GLU A 329 23.54 -4.94 -19.91
N ALA A 330 22.93 -5.95 -20.55
CA ALA A 330 21.98 -6.85 -19.92
C ALA A 330 22.65 -7.98 -19.13
N ARG A 331 23.99 -7.95 -19.00
CA ARG A 331 24.79 -8.94 -18.29
C ARG A 331 25.17 -8.42 -16.91
N ILE A 332 24.77 -9.14 -15.87
CA ILE A 332 25.11 -8.85 -14.48
C ILE A 332 26.02 -9.97 -13.96
N VAL A 333 27.07 -9.60 -13.23
CA VAL A 333 27.93 -10.59 -12.53
C VAL A 333 27.69 -10.42 -11.05
N ASP A 334 27.26 -11.49 -10.38
CA ASP A 334 27.00 -11.43 -8.94
C ASP A 334 28.28 -11.58 -8.10
N ALA A 335 28.13 -11.47 -6.78
CA ALA A 335 29.24 -11.52 -5.81
C ALA A 335 30.03 -12.84 -5.82
N VAL A 336 29.48 -13.92 -6.39
CA VAL A 336 30.16 -15.22 -6.50
C VAL A 336 30.68 -15.49 -7.92
N GLY A 337 30.68 -14.48 -8.79
CA GLY A 337 31.21 -14.53 -10.15
C GLY A 337 30.26 -15.18 -11.16
N GLN A 338 29.00 -15.41 -10.82
CA GLN A 338 28.02 -16.01 -11.71
C GLN A 338 27.40 -14.95 -12.63
N VAL A 339 27.23 -15.32 -13.90
CA VAL A 339 26.79 -14.40 -14.95
C VAL A 339 25.28 -14.54 -15.18
N TRP A 340 24.54 -13.52 -14.80
CA TRP A 340 23.11 -13.40 -15.05
C TRP A 340 22.86 -12.57 -16.31
N ARG A 341 21.77 -12.88 -17.00
CA ARG A 341 21.28 -12.09 -18.14
C ARG A 341 19.81 -11.76 -17.96
N ASP A 342 19.45 -10.55 -18.37
CA ASP A 342 18.04 -10.17 -18.49
C ASP A 342 17.36 -10.90 -19.65
N TYR A 343 16.04 -10.83 -19.66
CA TYR A 343 15.18 -11.42 -20.69
C TYR A 343 14.37 -10.33 -21.38
N LEU A 344 14.05 -10.57 -22.65
CA LEU A 344 13.19 -9.71 -23.45
C LEU A 344 11.95 -10.48 -23.90
N ILE A 345 10.85 -9.75 -24.07
CA ILE A 345 9.68 -10.26 -24.78
C ILE A 345 10.01 -10.29 -26.28
N THR A 346 9.62 -11.37 -26.96
CA THR A 346 9.92 -11.62 -28.37
C THR A 346 9.16 -10.68 -29.30
N GLN A 347 7.96 -10.28 -28.91
CA GLN A 347 7.09 -9.34 -29.62
C GLN A 347 6.60 -8.26 -28.64
N PRO A 348 7.47 -7.36 -28.14
CA PRO A 348 7.10 -6.41 -27.11
C PRO A 348 6.21 -5.29 -27.68
N GLU A 349 5.25 -4.87 -26.87
CA GLU A 349 4.49 -3.63 -27.00
C GLU A 349 5.10 -2.53 -26.09
N PRO A 350 4.65 -1.26 -26.18
CA PRO A 350 5.31 -0.14 -25.49
C PRO A 350 5.50 -0.33 -23.98
N MET A 351 4.53 -0.96 -23.31
CA MET A 351 4.56 -1.21 -21.86
C MET A 351 5.04 -2.61 -21.47
N SER A 352 5.36 -3.48 -22.44
CA SER A 352 5.90 -4.82 -22.18
C SER A 352 7.19 -4.75 -21.36
N ARG A 353 7.21 -5.38 -20.18
CA ARG A 353 8.42 -5.46 -19.33
C ARG A 353 8.63 -6.88 -18.82
N VAL A 354 9.89 -7.23 -18.59
CA VAL A 354 10.28 -8.44 -17.86
C VAL A 354 10.91 -8.01 -16.55
N PHE A 355 10.43 -8.57 -15.46
CA PHE A 355 11.01 -8.38 -14.13
C PHE A 355 11.97 -9.53 -13.85
N GLY A 356 13.23 -9.31 -14.24
CA GLY A 356 14.32 -10.29 -14.15
C GLY A 356 14.48 -10.98 -12.79
N PRO A 357 14.22 -10.33 -11.63
CA PRO A 357 14.30 -10.98 -10.31
C PRO A 357 13.03 -11.72 -9.84
N LEU A 358 11.88 -11.52 -10.47
CA LEU A 358 10.59 -12.02 -9.98
C LEU A 358 10.17 -13.30 -10.70
N GLY A 359 9.57 -14.25 -9.99
CA GLY A 359 9.02 -15.50 -10.51
C GLY A 359 7.53 -15.59 -10.22
N ARG A 360 6.72 -15.92 -11.23
CA ARG A 360 5.26 -16.03 -11.11
C ARG A 360 4.83 -17.48 -10.91
N TYR A 361 3.79 -17.67 -10.11
CA TYR A 361 3.12 -18.97 -9.97
C TYR A 361 2.59 -19.48 -11.31
N LYS A 362 2.80 -20.77 -11.61
CA LYS A 362 2.19 -21.46 -12.74
C LYS A 362 0.73 -21.80 -12.37
N LEU A 363 -0.16 -20.82 -12.49
CA LEU A 363 -1.58 -20.93 -12.13
C LEU A 363 -2.40 -21.84 -13.05
N TYR A 364 -1.94 -22.07 -14.27
CA TYR A 364 -2.61 -22.88 -15.29
C TYR A 364 -1.61 -23.81 -15.97
N GLU A 365 -2.10 -24.81 -16.69
CA GLU A 365 -1.27 -25.60 -17.58
C GLU A 365 -0.88 -24.84 -18.85
N ARG A 366 -0.14 -25.50 -19.76
CA ARG A 366 0.35 -24.93 -21.01
C ARG A 366 -0.18 -25.72 -22.19
N LEU A 367 -0.53 -25.02 -23.26
CA LEU A 367 -0.90 -25.65 -24.52
C LEU A 367 0.34 -26.19 -25.23
N ASP A 368 0.19 -27.32 -25.93
CA ASP A 368 1.22 -27.91 -26.80
C ASP A 368 2.61 -28.02 -26.16
N ASP A 369 2.67 -28.46 -24.90
CA ASP A 369 3.91 -28.57 -24.12
C ASP A 369 4.71 -27.25 -24.07
N ASN A 370 3.99 -26.13 -23.98
CA ASN A 370 4.52 -24.77 -23.91
C ASN A 370 5.37 -24.33 -25.13
N ARG A 371 5.28 -25.02 -26.27
CA ARG A 371 6.08 -24.72 -27.49
C ARG A 371 5.96 -23.27 -27.97
N GLN A 372 4.80 -22.65 -27.76
CA GLN A 372 4.50 -21.27 -28.18
C GLN A 372 4.22 -20.36 -26.99
N TRP A 373 4.66 -20.72 -25.78
CA TRP A 373 4.44 -19.97 -24.53
C TRP A 373 2.96 -19.76 -24.14
N ALA A 374 2.04 -20.46 -24.79
CA ALA A 374 0.60 -20.29 -24.62
C ALA A 374 0.08 -20.98 -23.35
N ILE A 375 -0.81 -20.28 -22.65
CA ILE A 375 -1.43 -20.74 -21.40
C ILE A 375 -2.75 -21.44 -21.72
N ASP A 376 -2.99 -22.59 -21.08
CA ASP A 376 -4.29 -23.27 -21.15
C ASP A 376 -5.20 -22.80 -20.00
N PHE A 377 -5.98 -21.75 -20.24
CA PHE A 377 -6.89 -21.19 -19.23
C PHE A 377 -8.06 -22.13 -18.87
N ASN A 378 -8.25 -23.25 -19.58
CA ASN A 378 -9.26 -24.26 -19.23
C ASN A 378 -8.73 -25.33 -18.26
N GLN A 379 -7.42 -25.32 -17.98
CA GLN A 379 -6.76 -26.28 -17.09
C GLN A 379 -6.08 -25.55 -15.91
N PRO A 380 -6.86 -25.04 -14.94
CA PRO A 380 -6.31 -24.41 -13.76
C PRO A 380 -5.59 -25.43 -12.87
N ARG A 381 -4.43 -25.04 -12.33
CA ARG A 381 -3.64 -25.88 -11.42
C ARG A 381 -4.10 -25.66 -9.99
N GLN A 382 -5.21 -26.29 -9.63
CA GLN A 382 -5.93 -26.05 -8.38
C GLN A 382 -5.04 -26.05 -7.13
N ALA A 383 -4.04 -26.95 -7.05
CA ALA A 383 -3.10 -27.00 -5.94
C ALA A 383 -2.28 -25.70 -5.76
N VAL A 384 -1.91 -25.03 -6.86
CA VAL A 384 -1.15 -23.77 -6.83
C VAL A 384 -2.04 -22.62 -6.36
N TRP A 385 -3.27 -22.55 -6.85
CA TRP A 385 -4.27 -21.57 -6.39
C TRP A 385 -4.54 -21.72 -4.90
N GLN A 386 -4.79 -22.96 -4.47
CA GLN A 386 -5.07 -23.30 -3.09
C GLN A 386 -3.88 -22.94 -2.18
N TYR A 387 -2.65 -23.25 -2.60
CA TYR A 387 -1.44 -22.90 -1.86
C TYR A 387 -1.34 -21.39 -1.58
N VAL A 388 -1.49 -20.56 -2.61
CA VAL A 388 -1.40 -19.10 -2.45
C VAL A 388 -2.53 -18.57 -1.57
N CYS A 389 -3.76 -19.05 -1.77
CA CYS A 389 -4.90 -18.68 -0.93
C CYS A 389 -4.67 -19.05 0.53
N ASP A 390 -4.21 -20.28 0.80
CA ASP A 390 -3.93 -20.76 2.16
C ASP A 390 -2.83 -19.94 2.85
N LYS A 391 -1.78 -19.56 2.13
CA LYS A 391 -0.68 -18.77 2.71
C LYS A 391 -1.15 -17.40 3.16
N TYR A 392 -1.82 -16.64 2.30
CA TYR A 392 -2.32 -15.32 2.70
C TYR A 392 -3.45 -15.41 3.74
N ALA A 393 -4.26 -16.46 3.69
CA ALA A 393 -5.26 -16.71 4.71
C ALA A 393 -4.62 -17.07 6.07
N GLN A 394 -3.51 -17.79 6.10
CA GLN A 394 -2.72 -18.01 7.32
C GLN A 394 -2.17 -16.69 7.86
N VAL A 395 -1.67 -15.79 6.99
CA VAL A 395 -1.21 -14.45 7.40
C VAL A 395 -2.34 -13.64 8.02
N GLN A 396 -3.51 -13.59 7.37
CA GLN A 396 -4.69 -12.92 7.92
C GLN A 396 -5.06 -13.50 9.29
N ARG A 397 -5.10 -14.83 9.42
CA ARG A 397 -5.41 -15.52 10.67
C ARG A 397 -4.39 -15.23 11.77
N ARG A 398 -3.09 -15.22 11.48
CA ARG A 398 -2.05 -14.99 12.50
C ARG A 398 -2.07 -13.56 13.03
N TYR A 399 -2.31 -12.59 12.15
CA TYR A 399 -2.05 -11.18 12.47
C TYR A 399 -3.30 -10.32 12.56
N GLY A 400 -4.40 -10.70 11.89
CA GLY A 400 -5.68 -9.99 11.95
C GLY A 400 -5.77 -8.79 11.02
N PHE A 401 -5.10 -8.83 9.86
CA PHE A 401 -5.26 -7.81 8.82
C PHE A 401 -6.72 -7.69 8.35
N ASP A 402 -7.11 -6.46 8.01
CA ASP A 402 -8.48 -6.07 7.65
C ASP A 402 -8.70 -6.02 6.15
N PHE A 403 -7.63 -5.79 5.38
CA PHE A 403 -7.68 -5.75 3.93
C PHE A 403 -6.34 -6.17 3.32
N MET A 404 -6.34 -6.35 2.01
CA MET A 404 -5.14 -6.52 1.20
C MET A 404 -4.97 -5.36 0.22
N ARG A 405 -3.73 -4.91 0.03
CA ARG A 405 -3.32 -4.23 -1.20
C ARG A 405 -2.78 -5.28 -2.15
N GLY A 406 -3.44 -5.50 -3.29
CA GLY A 406 -2.97 -6.49 -4.27
C GLY A 406 -1.99 -5.86 -5.24
N ASP A 407 -0.75 -6.35 -5.24
CA ASP A 407 0.34 -5.90 -6.11
C ASP A 407 0.09 -6.31 -7.56
N MET A 408 0.40 -5.43 -8.52
CA MET A 408 0.20 -5.68 -9.96
C MET A 408 -1.22 -6.16 -10.29
N ALA A 409 -2.24 -5.56 -9.69
CA ALA A 409 -3.64 -5.93 -9.87
C ALA A 409 -4.20 -5.69 -11.28
N HIS A 410 -3.40 -5.10 -12.16
CA HIS A 410 -3.71 -4.92 -13.58
C HIS A 410 -3.45 -6.17 -14.42
N VAL A 411 -2.85 -7.22 -13.88
CA VAL A 411 -2.42 -8.39 -14.66
C VAL A 411 -3.62 -9.23 -15.07
N GLN A 412 -4.15 -8.94 -16.26
CA GLN A 412 -5.09 -9.81 -16.96
C GLN A 412 -4.34 -10.55 -18.07
N MET A 413 -4.16 -11.86 -17.93
CA MET A 413 -3.35 -12.65 -18.87
C MET A 413 -4.12 -13.28 -20.04
N ARG A 414 -5.46 -13.30 -20.04
CA ARG A 414 -6.28 -13.89 -21.11
C ARG A 414 -6.37 -12.91 -22.29
N PRO A 415 -5.85 -13.23 -23.49
CA PRO A 415 -5.82 -12.29 -24.60
C PRO A 415 -7.20 -11.75 -25.05
N ALA A 416 -8.29 -12.48 -24.77
CA ALA A 416 -9.65 -12.06 -25.05
C ALA A 416 -10.23 -11.05 -24.03
N GLY A 417 -9.49 -10.72 -22.96
CA GLY A 417 -9.97 -9.91 -21.85
C GLY A 417 -10.77 -10.71 -20.82
N VAL A 418 -11.72 -10.06 -20.17
CA VAL A 418 -12.62 -10.64 -19.17
C VAL A 418 -13.54 -11.69 -19.83
N PRO A 419 -13.64 -12.93 -19.31
CA PRO A 419 -14.54 -13.94 -19.86
C PRO A 419 -16.00 -13.64 -19.49
N ASP A 420 -16.95 -14.14 -20.28
CA ASP A 420 -18.39 -13.98 -20.02
C ASP A 420 -18.85 -14.60 -18.69
N THR A 421 -18.12 -15.59 -18.19
CA THR A 421 -18.36 -16.24 -16.89
C THR A 421 -17.09 -16.19 -16.07
N ILE A 422 -17.17 -15.59 -14.88
CA ILE A 422 -16.06 -15.51 -13.94
C ILE A 422 -16.09 -16.74 -13.02
N ASP A 423 -15.09 -17.60 -13.14
CA ASP A 423 -14.89 -18.75 -12.27
C ASP A 423 -13.93 -18.42 -11.09
N GLY A 424 -13.77 -19.38 -10.17
CA GLY A 424 -12.88 -19.23 -9.01
C GLY A 424 -11.38 -19.21 -9.34
N TYR A 425 -11.01 -19.39 -10.61
CA TYR A 425 -9.64 -19.39 -11.10
C TYR A 425 -9.38 -18.24 -12.06
N TYR A 426 -10.21 -17.20 -12.09
CA TYR A 426 -10.04 -16.08 -13.01
C TYR A 426 -8.84 -15.19 -12.63
N ASP A 427 -8.80 -14.73 -11.38
CA ASP A 427 -7.77 -13.82 -10.85
C ASP A 427 -7.31 -14.25 -9.46
N ILE A 428 -5.99 -14.26 -9.22
CA ILE A 428 -5.41 -14.80 -7.99
C ILE A 428 -5.62 -13.89 -6.78
N LEU A 429 -5.66 -12.57 -6.98
CA LEU A 429 -5.88 -11.61 -5.88
C LEU A 429 -7.35 -11.65 -5.44
N GLY A 430 -8.27 -11.71 -6.39
CA GLY A 430 -9.68 -11.96 -6.16
C GLY A 430 -9.94 -13.32 -5.48
N ALA A 431 -9.20 -14.37 -5.86
CA ALA A 431 -9.28 -15.67 -5.21
C ALA A 431 -8.84 -15.60 -3.73
N VAL A 432 -7.73 -14.92 -3.42
CA VAL A 432 -7.25 -14.71 -2.04
C VAL A 432 -8.31 -13.98 -1.19
N LYS A 433 -8.83 -12.84 -1.66
CA LYS A 433 -9.89 -12.09 -0.96
C LYS A 433 -11.10 -12.98 -0.67
N ASN A 434 -11.60 -13.67 -1.69
CA ASN A 434 -12.79 -14.52 -1.55
C ASN A 434 -12.55 -15.73 -0.65
N TYR A 435 -11.35 -16.30 -0.65
CA TYR A 435 -10.99 -17.40 0.22
C TYR A 435 -11.01 -16.96 1.70
N ILE A 436 -10.38 -15.83 2.03
CA ILE A 436 -10.39 -15.26 3.39
C ILE A 436 -11.83 -14.97 3.85
N ARG A 437 -12.64 -14.31 3.01
CA ARG A 437 -14.03 -13.97 3.35
C ARG A 437 -14.90 -15.20 3.60
N ARG A 438 -14.83 -16.20 2.71
CA ARG A 438 -15.76 -17.34 2.70
C ARG A 438 -15.29 -18.49 3.58
N GLN A 439 -14.01 -18.83 3.53
CA GLN A 439 -13.46 -20.01 4.21
C GLN A 439 -13.00 -19.70 5.63
N GLN A 440 -12.60 -18.46 5.93
CA GLN A 440 -12.20 -18.05 7.29
C GLN A 440 -13.27 -17.22 8.02
N GLY A 441 -14.36 -16.86 7.34
CA GLY A 441 -15.47 -16.13 7.95
C GLY A 441 -15.18 -14.65 8.21
N VAL A 442 -14.13 -14.09 7.62
CA VAL A 442 -13.76 -12.67 7.76
C VAL A 442 -14.49 -11.85 6.70
N ALA A 443 -15.81 -11.73 6.87
CA ALA A 443 -16.69 -11.18 5.84
C ALA A 443 -16.26 -9.78 5.34
N TYR A 444 -15.78 -8.95 6.26
CA TYR A 444 -15.33 -7.57 6.05
C TYR A 444 -13.99 -7.42 5.31
N PHE A 445 -13.27 -8.50 4.99
CA PHE A 445 -11.94 -8.40 4.41
C PHE A 445 -11.96 -7.69 3.04
N GLY A 446 -11.26 -6.57 2.93
CA GLY A 446 -11.27 -5.70 1.75
C GLY A 446 -10.12 -5.95 0.76
N TYR A 447 -10.29 -5.52 -0.48
CA TYR A 447 -9.28 -5.58 -1.54
C TYR A 447 -9.06 -4.21 -2.20
N PHE A 448 -7.90 -3.62 -1.91
CA PHE A 448 -7.34 -2.44 -2.56
C PHE A 448 -6.44 -2.87 -3.74
N ALA A 449 -6.88 -2.68 -4.96
CA ALA A 449 -6.12 -3.06 -6.15
C ALA A 449 -5.04 -2.02 -6.49
N GLU A 450 -3.78 -2.45 -6.62
CA GLU A 450 -2.78 -1.59 -7.25
C GLU A 450 -2.87 -1.65 -8.76
N THR A 451 -3.57 -0.67 -9.31
CA THR A 451 -3.48 -0.35 -10.72
C THR A 451 -3.69 1.15 -10.98
N PHE A 452 -3.42 1.58 -12.21
CA PHE A 452 -3.30 2.95 -12.67
C PHE A 452 -4.46 3.38 -13.60
N LEU A 453 -5.46 2.52 -13.84
CA LEU A 453 -6.60 2.83 -14.74
C LEU A 453 -6.14 3.24 -16.14
N ALA A 454 -5.19 2.47 -16.67
CA ALA A 454 -4.63 2.70 -17.99
C ALA A 454 -5.66 2.42 -19.09
N PRO A 455 -5.49 3.02 -20.29
CA PRO A 455 -6.34 2.69 -21.43
C PRO A 455 -6.30 1.20 -21.78
N ARG A 456 -7.35 0.75 -22.47
CA ARG A 456 -7.50 -0.62 -22.96
C ARG A 456 -6.23 -1.13 -23.64
N ASN A 457 -5.83 -2.36 -23.33
CA ASN A 457 -4.69 -3.05 -23.97
C ASN A 457 -3.32 -2.40 -23.70
N VAL A 458 -3.20 -1.40 -22.82
CA VAL A 458 -1.90 -0.77 -22.51
C VAL A 458 -1.18 -1.50 -21.39
N MET A 459 -1.84 -1.70 -20.25
CA MET A 459 -1.26 -2.42 -19.09
C MET A 459 -1.84 -3.82 -18.91
N THR A 460 -2.97 -4.09 -19.56
CA THR A 460 -3.82 -5.27 -19.38
C THR A 460 -4.56 -5.62 -20.66
N TYR A 461 -4.92 -6.89 -20.90
CA TYR A 461 -5.80 -7.23 -22.01
C TYR A 461 -7.25 -6.81 -21.68
N GLY A 462 -7.87 -6.02 -22.57
CA GLY A 462 -9.22 -5.50 -22.36
C GLY A 462 -9.26 -4.24 -21.50
N GLU A 463 -10.44 -3.92 -20.97
CA GLU A 463 -10.67 -2.77 -20.10
C GLU A 463 -10.29 -3.11 -18.66
N GLU A 464 -9.54 -2.22 -18.02
CA GLU A 464 -9.02 -2.44 -16.68
C GLU A 464 -10.12 -2.51 -15.61
N MET A 465 -11.11 -1.62 -15.68
CA MET A 465 -12.21 -1.63 -14.71
C MET A 465 -13.07 -2.90 -14.81
N ASP A 466 -13.23 -3.48 -16.00
CA ASP A 466 -13.94 -4.75 -16.16
C ASP A 466 -13.16 -5.88 -15.47
N HIS A 467 -11.82 -5.88 -15.58
CA HIS A 467 -10.97 -6.84 -14.88
C HIS A 467 -11.05 -6.69 -13.36
N LEU A 468 -11.00 -5.46 -12.84
CA LEU A 468 -11.07 -5.18 -11.40
C LEU A 468 -12.41 -5.59 -10.79
N GLU A 469 -13.53 -5.39 -11.48
CA GLU A 469 -14.82 -5.88 -11.02
C GLU A 469 -14.90 -7.41 -11.06
N ALA A 470 -14.35 -8.03 -12.10
CA ALA A 470 -14.26 -9.48 -12.21
C ALA A 470 -13.33 -10.11 -11.15
N SER A 471 -12.32 -9.39 -10.65
CA SER A 471 -11.48 -9.81 -9.53
C SER A 471 -12.07 -9.47 -8.15
N ASP A 472 -13.28 -8.93 -8.07
CA ASP A 472 -13.93 -8.47 -6.83
C ASP A 472 -13.09 -7.43 -6.07
N ALA A 473 -12.38 -6.54 -6.77
CA ALA A 473 -11.71 -5.40 -6.12
C ALA A 473 -12.75 -4.42 -5.56
N ASP A 474 -12.55 -3.97 -4.30
CA ASP A 474 -13.45 -2.97 -3.70
C ASP A 474 -13.07 -1.56 -4.16
N THR A 475 -11.77 -1.28 -4.18
CA THR A 475 -11.21 0.01 -4.58
C THR A 475 -9.90 -0.19 -5.35
N THR A 476 -9.48 0.81 -6.11
CA THR A 476 -8.25 0.79 -6.89
C THR A 476 -7.43 2.06 -6.72
N LEU A 477 -6.10 1.94 -6.77
CA LEU A 477 -5.15 3.02 -6.52
C LEU A 477 -5.31 4.21 -7.49
N GLY A 478 -5.43 3.94 -8.78
CA GLY A 478 -5.40 4.96 -9.81
C GLY A 478 -4.01 5.61 -10.02
N ASP A 479 -4.01 6.69 -10.78
CA ASP A 479 -2.88 7.40 -11.36
C ASP A 479 -2.93 8.93 -11.18
N LEU A 480 -3.87 9.48 -10.39
CA LEU A 480 -3.92 10.92 -10.07
C LEU A 480 -2.64 11.44 -9.38
N GLN A 481 -1.94 10.57 -8.66
CA GLN A 481 -0.62 10.86 -8.07
C GLN A 481 0.49 11.10 -9.12
N SER A 482 0.26 10.74 -10.38
CA SER A 482 1.22 10.90 -11.49
C SER A 482 0.79 11.98 -12.48
N THR A 483 0.15 13.04 -11.97
CA THR A 483 -0.27 14.21 -12.76
C THR A 483 -0.08 15.48 -11.96
N VAL A 484 0.18 16.62 -12.60
CA VAL A 484 0.27 17.91 -11.90
C VAL A 484 -1.13 18.41 -11.55
N VAL A 485 -1.35 18.83 -10.30
CA VAL A 485 -2.65 19.37 -9.85
C VAL A 485 -3.04 20.57 -10.71
N GLY A 486 -4.29 20.60 -11.17
CA GLY A 486 -4.77 21.68 -12.03
C GLY A 486 -4.39 21.55 -13.50
N SER A 487 -3.53 20.61 -13.89
CA SER A 487 -3.31 20.32 -15.31
C SER A 487 -4.60 19.84 -15.99
N LYS A 488 -4.65 19.93 -17.32
CA LYS A 488 -5.76 19.39 -18.12
C LYS A 488 -5.93 17.89 -17.87
N GLU A 489 -4.82 17.16 -17.84
CA GLU A 489 -4.78 15.72 -17.58
C GLU A 489 -5.34 15.35 -16.20
N PHE A 490 -4.93 16.06 -15.14
CA PHE A 490 -5.44 15.84 -13.79
C PHE A 490 -6.97 15.99 -13.73
N LEU A 491 -7.53 17.05 -14.31
CA LEU A 491 -8.98 17.30 -14.26
C LEU A 491 -9.78 16.31 -15.11
N GLN A 492 -9.26 15.93 -16.27
CA GLN A 492 -9.88 14.93 -17.13
C GLN A 492 -9.92 13.56 -16.45
N ARG A 493 -8.80 13.14 -15.84
CA ARG A 493 -8.73 11.88 -15.07
C ARG A 493 -9.62 11.95 -13.84
N PHE A 494 -9.61 13.07 -13.12
CA PHE A 494 -10.46 13.21 -11.94
C PHE A 494 -11.94 13.17 -12.31
N ASN A 495 -12.37 13.81 -13.40
CA ASN A 495 -13.74 13.65 -13.89
C ASN A 495 -14.07 12.19 -14.23
N ALA A 496 -13.17 11.49 -14.94
CA ALA A 496 -13.36 10.08 -15.28
C ALA A 496 -13.49 9.21 -14.01
N TYR A 497 -12.77 9.52 -12.93
CA TYR A 497 -12.90 8.79 -11.67
C TYR A 497 -14.28 8.96 -11.05
N LEU A 498 -14.87 10.13 -11.17
CA LEU A 498 -16.24 10.36 -10.71
C LEU A 498 -17.26 9.60 -11.56
N ASP A 499 -17.04 9.50 -12.86
CA ASP A 499 -17.89 8.68 -13.74
C ASP A 499 -17.80 7.20 -13.33
N LEU A 500 -16.60 6.70 -13.02
CA LEU A 500 -16.41 5.35 -12.50
C LEU A 500 -17.09 5.15 -11.14
N LEU A 501 -16.92 6.09 -10.21
CA LEU A 501 -17.55 6.02 -8.88
C LEU A 501 -19.08 5.96 -8.94
N GLU A 502 -19.68 6.62 -9.95
CA GLU A 502 -21.13 6.67 -10.15
C GLU A 502 -21.68 5.44 -10.88
N THR A 503 -20.87 4.75 -11.69
CA THR A 503 -21.35 3.73 -12.63
C THR A 503 -20.79 2.32 -12.37
N ARG A 504 -19.73 2.18 -11.57
CA ARG A 504 -18.98 0.94 -11.39
C ARG A 504 -19.01 0.46 -9.94
N SER A 505 -18.78 -0.85 -9.74
CA SER A 505 -18.73 -1.45 -8.41
C SER A 505 -17.35 -1.35 -7.76
N CYS A 506 -16.26 -1.28 -8.52
CA CYS A 506 -14.95 -0.95 -7.96
C CYS A 506 -14.78 0.58 -7.95
N ALA A 507 -14.32 1.15 -6.83
CA ALA A 507 -14.15 2.60 -6.68
C ALA A 507 -12.70 3.03 -6.95
N PRO A 508 -12.44 4.12 -7.69
CA PRO A 508 -11.11 4.70 -7.73
C PRO A 508 -10.77 5.39 -6.40
N CYS A 509 -9.48 5.48 -6.09
CA CYS A 509 -8.95 6.21 -4.94
C CYS A 509 -8.41 7.58 -5.38
N PHE A 510 -8.72 8.63 -4.61
CA PHE A 510 -8.07 9.92 -4.71
C PHE A 510 -6.65 9.82 -4.10
N THR A 511 -5.73 9.20 -4.83
CA THR A 511 -4.36 9.00 -4.36
C THR A 511 -3.57 10.30 -4.43
N LEU A 512 -3.10 10.78 -3.29
CA LEU A 512 -2.26 11.96 -3.17
C LEU A 512 -0.86 11.63 -3.68
N MET A 513 -0.21 10.67 -3.00
CA MET A 513 1.13 10.14 -3.23
C MET A 513 1.17 8.75 -2.60
N THR A 514 1.80 7.77 -3.21
CA THR A 514 2.08 6.48 -2.55
C THR A 514 3.51 6.44 -2.03
N ALA A 515 3.74 5.68 -0.95
CA ALA A 515 5.10 5.38 -0.49
C ALA A 515 5.92 4.63 -1.57
N ASP A 516 5.25 3.96 -2.52
CA ASP A 516 5.90 3.26 -3.63
C ASP A 516 6.21 4.15 -4.85
N LYS A 517 5.63 5.37 -4.92
CA LYS A 517 5.93 6.38 -5.95
C LYS A 517 6.58 7.64 -5.41
N ASP A 518 6.92 7.69 -4.12
CA ASP A 518 7.82 8.68 -3.57
C ASP A 518 9.25 8.35 -4.03
N ASP A 519 9.54 8.79 -5.26
CA ASP A 519 10.72 8.47 -6.07
C ASP A 519 11.05 9.70 -6.94
N PRO A 520 12.34 9.98 -7.21
CA PRO A 520 12.76 11.21 -7.91
C PRO A 520 12.06 11.46 -9.24
N ARG A 521 11.63 10.39 -9.94
CA ARG A 521 10.94 10.48 -11.24
C ARG A 521 9.58 11.16 -11.15
N PHE A 522 9.01 11.28 -9.95
CA PHE A 522 7.67 11.81 -9.72
C PHE A 522 7.69 13.17 -9.00
N ASP A 523 8.88 13.74 -8.74
CA ASP A 523 9.02 15.00 -8.00
C ASP A 523 8.19 16.15 -8.58
N GLU A 524 8.11 16.24 -9.91
CA GLU A 524 7.37 17.30 -10.61
C GLU A 524 5.88 17.37 -10.24
N PHE A 525 5.28 16.24 -9.84
CA PHE A 525 3.87 16.18 -9.48
C PHE A 525 3.56 16.77 -8.09
N TYR A 526 4.61 17.04 -7.31
CA TYR A 526 4.53 17.48 -5.91
C TYR A 526 5.23 18.82 -5.64
N HIS A 527 5.59 19.57 -6.70
CA HIS A 527 6.14 20.92 -6.53
C HIS A 527 5.12 21.89 -5.91
N GLN A 528 3.83 21.72 -6.23
CA GLN A 528 2.75 22.57 -5.75
C GLN A 528 1.43 21.77 -5.60
N GLY A 529 0.45 22.35 -4.89
CA GLY A 529 -0.90 21.80 -4.76
C GLY A 529 -1.04 20.65 -3.76
N ASN A 530 -0.03 20.39 -2.93
CA ASN A 530 -0.03 19.31 -1.94
C ASN A 530 -1.12 19.49 -0.87
N GLU A 531 -1.30 20.71 -0.38
CA GLU A 531 -2.37 21.09 0.55
C GLU A 531 -3.74 20.84 -0.07
N LEU A 532 -3.91 21.18 -1.36
CA LEU A 532 -5.16 21.00 -2.07
C LEU A 532 -5.46 19.51 -2.31
N ARG A 533 -4.46 18.70 -2.63
CA ARG A 533 -4.62 17.24 -2.75
C ARG A 533 -5.18 16.66 -1.45
N LEU A 534 -4.63 17.05 -0.30
CA LEU A 534 -5.13 16.58 0.98
C LEU A 534 -6.51 17.16 1.31
N PHE A 535 -6.78 18.41 0.95
CA PHE A 535 -8.10 19.03 1.13
C PHE A 535 -9.19 18.22 0.41
N ILE A 536 -8.96 17.90 -0.87
CA ILE A 536 -9.91 17.09 -1.65
C ILE A 536 -9.99 15.68 -1.07
N GLY A 537 -8.84 15.03 -0.78
CA GLY A 537 -8.81 13.68 -0.23
C GLY A 537 -9.56 13.52 1.10
N LEU A 538 -9.55 14.54 1.98
CA LEU A 538 -10.27 14.49 3.25
C LEU A 538 -11.75 14.88 3.12
N PHE A 539 -12.12 15.81 2.24
CA PHE A 539 -13.49 16.34 2.16
C PHE A 539 -14.34 15.75 1.03
N LEU A 540 -13.77 14.94 0.14
CA LEU A 540 -14.51 14.11 -0.81
C LEU A 540 -14.85 12.76 -0.18
N THR A 541 -15.79 12.76 0.76
CA THR A 541 -16.07 11.64 1.68
C THR A 541 -16.68 10.39 1.03
N ASN A 542 -17.02 10.44 -0.26
CA ASN A 542 -17.52 9.30 -1.01
C ASN A 542 -16.43 8.56 -1.82
N MET A 543 -15.17 8.97 -1.72
CA MET A 543 -14.03 8.36 -2.39
C MET A 543 -12.91 8.10 -1.38
N ALA A 544 -12.27 6.94 -1.45
CA ALA A 544 -11.09 6.65 -0.64
C ALA A 544 -9.94 7.59 -0.99
N SER A 545 -9.03 7.85 -0.04
CA SER A 545 -7.78 8.55 -0.31
C SER A 545 -6.56 7.73 0.12
N TYR A 546 -5.41 8.01 -0.47
CA TYR A 546 -4.15 7.34 -0.14
C TYR A 546 -3.01 8.35 -0.06
N MET A 547 -2.29 8.33 1.06
CA MET A 547 -1.12 9.17 1.32
C MET A 547 0.08 8.31 1.73
N GLY A 548 1.24 8.53 1.15
CA GLY A 548 2.50 7.92 1.59
C GLY A 548 2.99 8.56 2.88
N LEU A 549 3.60 7.78 3.76
CA LEU A 549 4.33 8.28 4.91
C LEU A 549 5.31 9.38 4.50
N GLY A 550 5.44 10.42 5.34
CA GLY A 550 6.36 11.53 5.10
C GLY A 550 5.85 12.60 4.14
N PHE A 551 4.68 12.39 3.50
CA PHE A 551 4.03 13.41 2.67
C PHE A 551 3.90 14.75 3.42
N GLU A 552 3.49 14.72 4.69
CA GLU A 552 3.27 15.93 5.48
C GLU A 552 4.51 16.79 5.74
N THR A 553 5.73 16.26 5.60
CA THR A 553 6.97 17.04 5.76
C THR A 553 7.82 17.06 4.50
N ARG A 554 7.31 16.53 3.39
CA ARG A 554 8.07 16.34 2.16
C ARG A 554 8.64 17.66 1.63
N ASP A 555 9.93 17.66 1.35
CA ASP A 555 10.61 18.78 0.71
C ASP A 555 10.26 18.88 -0.78
N VAL A 556 10.39 20.09 -1.32
CA VAL A 556 10.21 20.33 -2.75
C VAL A 556 11.54 20.09 -3.45
N HIS A 557 11.57 19.09 -4.34
CA HIS A 557 12.75 18.69 -5.08
C HIS A 557 12.60 19.08 -6.56
N TYR A 558 13.28 20.14 -6.99
CA TYR A 558 13.35 20.49 -8.43
C TYR A 558 14.40 19.67 -9.19
N GLN A 559 15.26 18.98 -8.45
CA GLN A 559 16.24 18.01 -8.92
C GLN A 559 16.21 16.83 -7.94
N PRO A 560 16.55 15.61 -8.38
CA PRO A 560 16.61 14.44 -7.51
C PRO A 560 17.44 14.72 -6.24
N ALA A 561 16.81 14.54 -5.07
CA ALA A 561 17.50 14.51 -3.80
C ALA A 561 18.30 13.20 -3.64
N PRO A 562 19.15 13.06 -2.60
CA PRO A 562 19.72 11.77 -2.24
C PRO A 562 18.63 10.71 -2.01
N ASN A 563 18.96 9.45 -2.29
CA ASN A 563 18.01 8.34 -2.25
C ASN A 563 17.34 8.17 -0.88
N GLU A 564 18.03 8.58 0.19
CA GLU A 564 17.55 8.52 1.58
C GLU A 564 16.29 9.36 1.84
N HIS A 565 15.95 10.31 0.95
CA HIS A 565 14.76 11.14 1.05
C HIS A 565 13.50 10.49 0.43
N TYR A 566 13.64 9.35 -0.24
CA TYR A 566 12.57 8.72 -1.02
C TYR A 566 12.18 7.38 -0.44
N SER A 567 10.96 7.28 0.07
CA SER A 567 10.48 6.07 0.75
C SER A 567 10.41 4.83 -0.16
N LYS A 568 10.24 5.01 -1.48
CA LYS A 568 10.31 3.92 -2.47
C LYS A 568 11.67 3.22 -2.46
N LEU A 569 12.75 3.97 -2.29
CA LEU A 569 14.10 3.42 -2.43
C LEU A 569 14.48 2.52 -1.26
N TYR A 570 13.85 2.71 -0.10
CA TYR A 570 13.95 1.79 1.03
C TYR A 570 13.30 0.44 0.76
N VAL A 571 12.51 0.25 -0.30
CA VAL A 571 12.03 -1.10 -0.67
C VAL A 571 13.18 -2.00 -1.13
N PHE A 572 14.31 -1.41 -1.53
CA PHE A 572 15.50 -2.13 -1.99
C PHE A 572 16.57 -2.16 -0.89
N GLN A 573 17.46 -3.14 -0.98
CA GLN A 573 18.69 -3.25 -0.17
C GLN A 573 19.85 -3.51 -1.15
N GLU A 574 20.13 -2.51 -1.97
CA GLU A 574 21.26 -2.53 -2.90
C GLU A 574 22.45 -1.82 -2.27
N SER A 575 23.64 -2.42 -2.34
CA SER A 575 24.88 -1.81 -1.82
C SER A 575 25.48 -0.77 -2.76
N GLU A 576 25.17 -0.88 -4.05
CA GLU A 576 25.70 -0.03 -5.13
C GLU A 576 24.61 0.19 -6.19
N GLY A 577 24.76 1.25 -6.99
CA GLY A 577 23.85 1.55 -8.10
C GLY A 577 22.80 2.62 -7.78
N PRO A 578 21.91 2.93 -8.74
CA PRO A 578 21.02 4.08 -8.67
C PRO A 578 19.91 3.97 -7.63
N LYS A 579 19.68 2.77 -7.06
CA LYS A 579 18.67 2.53 -6.02
C LYS A 579 19.28 2.30 -4.63
N ALA A 580 20.60 2.36 -4.51
CA ALA A 580 21.27 2.15 -3.24
C ALA A 580 20.95 3.27 -2.25
N THR A 581 20.75 2.90 -0.98
CA THR A 581 20.62 3.81 0.15
C THR A 581 21.73 3.49 1.15
N HIS A 582 22.39 4.50 1.70
CA HIS A 582 23.57 4.35 2.55
C HIS A 582 23.32 4.71 4.03
N GLY A 583 22.12 5.14 4.38
CA GLY A 583 21.76 5.56 5.73
C GLY A 583 20.29 5.36 6.06
N PRO A 584 19.85 5.76 7.27
CA PRO A 584 18.44 5.77 7.64
C PRO A 584 17.65 6.77 6.78
N TYR A 585 16.34 6.56 6.68
CA TYR A 585 15.46 7.47 5.96
C TYR A 585 15.55 8.89 6.51
N VAL A 586 15.67 9.87 5.60
CA VAL A 586 15.77 11.28 5.93
C VAL A 586 14.40 11.92 5.70
N TRP A 587 13.77 12.33 6.80
CA TRP A 587 12.52 13.05 6.77
C TRP A 587 12.72 14.44 6.14
N GLY A 588 11.75 14.86 5.34
CA GLY A 588 11.77 16.22 4.81
C GLY A 588 11.60 17.27 5.92
N GLN A 589 12.06 18.49 5.65
CA GLN A 589 12.06 19.61 6.59
C GLN A 589 11.08 20.72 6.18
N ASN A 590 10.01 20.37 5.46
CA ASN A 590 9.03 21.33 4.97
C ASN A 590 8.03 21.73 6.07
N GLY A 591 8.46 22.62 6.96
CA GLY A 591 7.62 23.11 8.07
C GLY A 591 6.37 23.87 7.62
N HIS A 592 6.42 24.54 6.46
CA HIS A 592 5.24 25.22 5.90
C HIS A 592 4.16 24.20 5.52
N LEU A 593 4.52 23.19 4.72
CA LEU A 593 3.59 22.12 4.35
C LEU A 593 3.04 21.42 5.59
N TYR A 594 3.91 21.09 6.56
CA TYR A 594 3.50 20.43 7.80
C TYR A 594 2.50 21.27 8.59
N SER A 595 2.72 22.58 8.70
CA SER A 595 1.77 23.50 9.35
C SER A 595 0.40 23.50 8.68
N GLN A 596 0.40 23.61 7.35
CA GLN A 596 -0.81 23.74 6.55
C GLN A 596 -1.63 22.43 6.54
N VAL A 597 -0.96 21.29 6.38
CA VAL A 597 -1.54 19.96 6.53
C VAL A 597 -2.07 19.75 7.95
N THR A 598 -1.36 20.21 8.98
CA THR A 598 -1.81 20.08 10.37
C THR A 598 -3.07 20.91 10.64
N ARG A 599 -3.14 22.15 10.15
CA ARG A 599 -4.37 22.99 10.20
C ARG A 599 -5.55 22.27 9.54
N LEU A 600 -5.32 21.70 8.36
CA LEU A 600 -6.32 20.96 7.61
C LEU A 600 -6.81 19.71 8.35
N ARG A 601 -5.90 18.88 8.88
CA ARG A 601 -6.20 17.67 9.66
C ARG A 601 -6.99 18.00 10.93
N LEU A 602 -6.61 19.07 11.64
CA LEU A 602 -7.34 19.56 12.82
C LEU A 602 -8.77 19.98 12.50
N TYR A 603 -8.97 20.68 11.37
CA TYR A 603 -10.29 21.09 10.92
C TYR A 603 -11.13 19.89 10.46
N ALA A 604 -10.55 18.98 9.68
CA ALA A 604 -11.22 17.76 9.23
C ALA A 604 -11.71 16.93 10.41
N ASP A 605 -10.88 16.72 11.43
CA ASP A 605 -11.26 15.99 12.65
C ASP A 605 -12.42 16.64 13.40
N GLN A 606 -12.44 17.98 13.44
CA GLN A 606 -13.48 18.74 14.13
C GLN A 606 -14.86 18.50 13.49
N ILE A 607 -14.92 18.43 12.17
CA ILE A 607 -16.19 18.27 11.44
C ILE A 607 -16.46 16.84 10.99
N TRP A 608 -15.53 15.90 11.20
CA TRP A 608 -15.58 14.54 10.64
C TRP A 608 -16.89 13.81 10.95
N ALA A 609 -17.35 13.87 12.19
CA ALA A 609 -18.59 13.21 12.62
C ALA A 609 -19.83 13.72 11.86
N ASN A 610 -19.77 14.93 11.29
CA ASN A 610 -20.86 15.55 10.55
C ASN A 610 -20.78 15.28 9.04
N ILE A 611 -19.66 14.79 8.51
CA ILE A 611 -19.42 14.64 7.07
C ILE A 611 -19.09 13.20 6.64
N ALA A 612 -18.52 12.39 7.53
CA ALA A 612 -18.10 11.03 7.23
C ALA A 612 -19.28 10.17 6.75
N GLY A 613 -19.07 9.42 5.67
CA GLY A 613 -20.09 8.54 5.08
C GLY A 613 -21.28 9.26 4.43
N ARG A 614 -21.33 10.60 4.45
CA ARG A 614 -22.40 11.35 3.76
C ARG A 614 -22.17 11.33 2.24
N PRO A 615 -23.22 11.09 1.44
CA PRO A 615 -23.10 11.09 0.00
C PRO A 615 -22.79 12.49 -0.54
N VAL A 616 -21.94 12.57 -1.56
CA VAL A 616 -21.51 13.84 -2.16
C VAL A 616 -22.41 14.25 -3.33
N ARG A 617 -22.58 15.56 -3.50
CA ARG A 617 -23.21 16.21 -4.64
C ARG A 617 -22.29 17.28 -5.22
N TRP A 618 -22.00 17.17 -6.50
CA TRP A 618 -21.26 18.19 -7.24
C TRP A 618 -22.14 19.39 -7.59
N LEU A 619 -21.61 20.58 -7.35
CA LEU A 619 -22.17 21.86 -7.81
C LEU A 619 -21.37 22.39 -8.99
N LEU A 620 -20.04 22.25 -8.92
CA LEU A 620 -19.08 22.46 -10.00
C LEU A 620 -18.15 21.24 -10.00
N ARG A 621 -18.43 20.28 -10.89
CA ARG A 621 -17.67 19.03 -11.07
C ARG A 621 -16.34 19.32 -11.80
N PRO A 622 -15.28 18.50 -11.61
CA PRO A 622 -14.10 18.53 -12.47
C PRO A 622 -14.48 18.57 -13.95
N ASP A 623 -13.88 19.48 -14.69
CA ASP A 623 -14.21 19.69 -16.09
C ASP A 623 -13.65 18.54 -16.96
N ALA A 624 -14.54 17.88 -17.71
CA ALA A 624 -14.18 16.82 -18.65
C ALA A 624 -13.27 17.29 -19.79
N LEU A 625 -13.22 18.59 -20.10
CA LEU A 625 -12.24 19.16 -21.03
C LEU A 625 -10.98 19.69 -20.32
N GLY A 626 -10.99 19.76 -18.99
CA GLY A 626 -9.91 20.24 -18.15
C GLY A 626 -9.62 21.74 -18.28
N GLU A 627 -10.58 22.54 -18.75
CA GLU A 627 -10.43 23.99 -18.92
C GLU A 627 -10.76 24.74 -17.61
N SER A 628 -11.89 24.42 -16.97
CA SER A 628 -12.24 25.00 -15.67
C SER A 628 -11.45 24.35 -14.53
N LYS A 629 -10.77 25.17 -13.73
CA LYS A 629 -10.00 24.74 -12.55
C LYS A 629 -10.78 24.86 -11.24
N LEU A 630 -12.05 25.28 -11.30
CA LEU A 630 -12.88 25.51 -10.13
C LEU A 630 -13.74 24.29 -9.82
N LEU A 631 -13.67 23.84 -8.57
CA LEU A 631 -14.49 22.75 -8.03
C LEU A 631 -15.37 23.26 -6.90
N ALA A 632 -16.58 22.72 -6.80
CA ALA A 632 -17.46 22.94 -5.66
C ALA A 632 -18.39 21.75 -5.45
N TRP A 633 -18.52 21.30 -4.20
CA TRP A 633 -19.40 20.20 -3.83
C TRP A 633 -19.97 20.39 -2.43
N THR A 634 -21.02 19.61 -2.15
CA THR A 634 -21.72 19.57 -0.87
C THR A 634 -22.22 18.15 -0.64
N HIS A 635 -23.04 17.92 0.38
CA HIS A 635 -23.67 16.63 0.62
C HIS A 635 -25.03 16.55 -0.10
N SER A 636 -25.42 15.35 -0.53
CA SER A 636 -26.64 15.14 -1.33
C SER A 636 -27.91 14.94 -0.52
N ASP A 637 -27.82 14.93 0.81
CA ASP A 637 -29.00 14.92 1.68
C ASP A 637 -29.77 16.25 1.62
N ASN A 638 -31.00 16.25 2.15
CA ASN A 638 -31.91 17.39 2.06
C ASN A 638 -31.50 18.58 2.95
N HIS A 639 -30.46 18.43 3.78
CA HIS A 639 -29.99 19.45 4.72
C HIS A 639 -28.45 19.47 4.74
N PRO A 640 -27.81 19.90 3.64
CA PRO A 640 -26.36 19.99 3.61
C PRO A 640 -25.90 21.13 4.54
N ASP A 641 -24.99 20.80 5.47
CA ASP A 641 -24.45 21.77 6.43
C ASP A 641 -23.15 22.43 5.94
N TYR A 642 -22.46 21.79 4.99
CA TYR A 642 -21.14 22.18 4.51
C TYR A 642 -21.11 22.35 2.98
N LEU A 643 -20.40 23.38 2.53
CA LEU A 643 -20.07 23.65 1.14
C LEU A 643 -18.55 23.73 0.99
N PHE A 644 -18.00 22.90 0.12
CA PHE A 644 -16.58 22.83 -0.18
C PHE A 644 -16.30 23.48 -1.52
N VAL A 645 -15.25 24.30 -1.60
CA VAL A 645 -14.86 25.01 -2.82
C VAL A 645 -13.35 24.90 -2.99
N ALA A 646 -12.87 24.64 -4.19
CA ALA A 646 -11.45 24.44 -4.46
C ALA A 646 -11.01 25.09 -5.79
N ASN A 647 -9.87 25.79 -5.77
CA ASN A 647 -9.17 26.25 -6.96
C ASN A 647 -8.02 25.30 -7.28
N CYS A 648 -8.18 24.47 -8.30
CA CYS A 648 -7.13 23.59 -8.79
C CYS A 648 -6.02 24.32 -9.54
N ASN A 649 -6.17 25.59 -9.91
CA ASN A 649 -5.07 26.36 -10.46
C ASN A 649 -4.09 26.72 -9.33
N VAL A 650 -2.91 26.13 -9.36
CA VAL A 650 -1.86 26.31 -8.33
C VAL A 650 -0.98 27.54 -8.58
N ASP A 651 -1.05 28.12 -9.78
CA ASP A 651 -0.26 29.30 -10.17
C ASP A 651 -1.05 30.61 -10.04
N GLU A 652 -2.36 30.58 -10.29
CA GLU A 652 -3.20 31.79 -10.33
C GLU A 652 -4.48 31.66 -9.50
N GLY A 653 -4.86 32.79 -8.87
CA GLY A 653 -6.17 32.93 -8.23
C GLY A 653 -7.29 33.13 -9.23
N ILE A 654 -8.51 32.72 -8.87
CA ILE A 654 -9.72 32.93 -9.67
C ILE A 654 -10.45 34.17 -9.13
N ALA A 655 -10.67 35.15 -9.99
CA ALA A 655 -11.48 36.32 -9.68
C ALA A 655 -12.96 36.05 -9.97
N SER A 656 -13.83 36.42 -9.03
CA SER A 656 -15.28 36.50 -9.13
C SER A 656 -15.99 35.38 -9.92
N PHE A 657 -16.61 34.43 -9.21
CA PHE A 657 -17.43 33.37 -9.81
C PHE A 657 -18.70 33.09 -9.03
N GLY A 658 -19.60 32.30 -9.61
CA GLY A 658 -20.87 31.90 -9.01
C GLY A 658 -20.93 30.41 -8.72
N ILE A 659 -21.35 30.05 -7.51
CA ILE A 659 -21.66 28.67 -7.13
C ILE A 659 -23.18 28.46 -7.30
N PRO A 660 -23.63 27.44 -8.07
CA PRO A 660 -25.04 27.16 -8.27
C PRO A 660 -25.81 26.96 -6.96
N PHE A 661 -27.14 27.19 -7.00
CA PHE A 661 -27.98 26.94 -5.84
C PHE A 661 -28.00 25.47 -5.43
N ILE A 662 -28.05 25.27 -4.13
CA ILE A 662 -28.11 23.96 -3.50
C ILE A 662 -29.58 23.62 -3.29
N SER A 663 -30.08 22.60 -3.99
CA SER A 663 -31.47 22.14 -3.84
C SER A 663 -31.75 21.81 -2.37
N GLY A 664 -32.90 22.26 -1.84
CA GLY A 664 -33.30 22.02 -0.45
C GLY A 664 -32.81 23.08 0.55
N VAL A 665 -31.98 24.04 0.11
CA VAL A 665 -31.52 25.17 0.93
C VAL A 665 -32.18 26.45 0.45
N ASP A 666 -32.64 27.30 1.36
CA ASP A 666 -33.13 28.63 1.01
C ASP A 666 -31.97 29.45 0.42
N PRO A 667 -32.06 29.92 -0.83
CA PRO A 667 -31.00 30.73 -1.42
C PRO A 667 -30.64 31.98 -0.61
N LEU A 668 -31.57 32.52 0.20
CA LEU A 668 -31.31 33.68 1.05
C LEU A 668 -30.51 33.35 2.32
N GLU A 669 -30.37 32.08 2.66
CA GLU A 669 -29.60 31.65 3.81
C GLU A 669 -28.09 31.83 3.54
N PRO A 670 -27.37 32.57 4.40
CA PRO A 670 -25.95 32.83 4.20
C PRO A 670 -25.11 31.59 4.51
N TRP A 671 -23.97 31.47 3.82
CA TRP A 671 -22.94 30.48 4.16
C TRP A 671 -21.72 31.19 4.73
N GLN A 672 -21.28 30.79 5.91
CA GLN A 672 -20.13 31.40 6.57
C GLN A 672 -18.85 30.61 6.28
N CYS A 673 -17.80 31.29 5.84
CA CYS A 673 -16.48 30.67 5.69
C CYS A 673 -15.96 30.27 7.07
N GLN A 674 -15.66 28.99 7.24
CA GLN A 674 -15.13 28.45 8.50
C GLN A 674 -13.66 28.03 8.37
N PHE A 675 -13.20 27.72 7.16
CA PHE A 675 -11.83 27.29 6.92
C PHE A 675 -11.35 27.68 5.53
N SER A 676 -10.06 28.01 5.43
CA SER A 676 -9.32 28.21 4.20
C SER A 676 -7.90 27.66 4.33
N THR A 677 -7.44 26.92 3.31
CA THR A 677 -6.03 26.52 3.22
C THR A 677 -5.11 27.73 3.04
N ALA A 678 -5.53 28.81 2.38
CA ALA A 678 -4.75 30.05 2.25
C ALA A 678 -4.69 30.88 3.54
N GLY A 679 -5.50 30.54 4.56
CA GLY A 679 -5.55 31.23 5.85
C GLY A 679 -6.38 32.51 5.82
N TYR A 680 -6.00 33.48 4.98
CA TYR A 680 -6.75 34.74 4.86
C TYR A 680 -7.89 34.63 3.84
N VAL A 681 -9.09 35.00 4.26
CA VAL A 681 -10.27 35.15 3.40
C VAL A 681 -10.78 36.59 3.50
N SER A 682 -10.98 37.24 2.36
CA SER A 682 -11.45 38.64 2.31
C SER A 682 -12.82 38.78 2.98
N GLU A 683 -13.12 39.95 3.57
CA GLU A 683 -14.41 40.21 4.24
C GLU A 683 -15.61 39.91 3.34
N ASN A 684 -15.48 40.19 2.03
CA ASN A 684 -16.52 39.94 1.04
C ASN A 684 -16.78 38.45 0.78
N ASP A 685 -15.85 37.58 1.16
CA ASP A 685 -15.93 36.12 0.98
C ASP A 685 -16.06 35.36 2.30
N GLN A 686 -16.13 36.07 3.44
CA GLN A 686 -16.44 35.49 4.74
C GLN A 686 -17.88 35.00 4.81
N ILE A 687 -18.78 35.62 4.06
CA ILE A 687 -20.19 35.25 3.98
C ILE A 687 -20.61 35.17 2.51
N LEU A 688 -21.02 33.99 2.06
CA LEU A 688 -21.62 33.83 0.74
C LEU A 688 -23.11 34.09 0.83
N ILE A 689 -23.57 35.07 0.05
CA ILE A 689 -24.98 35.43 -0.08
C ILE A 689 -25.38 35.22 -1.55
N SER A 690 -26.58 34.69 -1.76
CA SER A 690 -27.18 34.61 -3.08
C SER A 690 -27.48 35.98 -3.66
N ASN A 691 -27.20 36.16 -4.94
CA ASN A 691 -27.67 37.31 -5.72
C ASN A 691 -28.99 37.03 -6.47
N GLY A 692 -29.70 35.96 -6.11
CA GLY A 692 -30.89 35.47 -6.82
C GLY A 692 -30.59 34.58 -8.04
N LYS A 693 -29.32 34.38 -8.41
CA LYS A 693 -28.89 33.43 -9.46
C LYS A 693 -27.89 32.38 -8.98
N HIS A 694 -26.96 32.76 -8.11
CA HIS A 694 -25.92 31.90 -7.54
C HIS A 694 -25.38 32.52 -6.24
N TYR A 695 -24.63 31.75 -5.46
CA TYR A 695 -23.79 32.30 -4.40
C TYR A 695 -22.53 32.91 -5.01
N LYS A 696 -22.29 34.21 -4.76
CA LYS A 696 -21.15 34.92 -5.33
C LYS A 696 -19.91 34.73 -4.47
N VAL A 697 -18.81 34.31 -5.07
CA VAL A 697 -17.45 34.35 -4.48
C VAL A 697 -16.65 35.40 -5.22
N ASN A 698 -16.01 36.32 -4.52
CA ASN A 698 -15.27 37.46 -5.10
C ASN A 698 -13.84 37.08 -5.49
N GLY A 699 -13.20 36.17 -4.77
CA GLY A 699 -11.94 35.58 -5.20
C GLY A 699 -11.56 34.32 -4.44
N LEU A 700 -10.79 33.45 -5.10
CA LEU A 700 -10.20 32.25 -4.52
C LEU A 700 -8.71 32.20 -4.91
N ALA A 701 -7.81 32.14 -3.94
CA ALA A 701 -6.37 32.16 -4.17
C ALA A 701 -5.89 30.90 -4.91
N ALA A 702 -4.66 30.93 -5.44
CA ALA A 702 -4.05 29.81 -6.13
C ALA A 702 -3.95 28.60 -5.18
N GLY A 703 -4.39 27.43 -5.64
CA GLY A 703 -4.39 26.18 -4.85
C GLY A 703 -5.30 26.20 -3.61
N GLU A 704 -6.18 27.20 -3.45
CA GLU A 704 -6.97 27.36 -2.23
C GLU A 704 -8.16 26.41 -2.17
N GLY A 705 -8.33 25.73 -1.04
CA GLY A 705 -9.55 25.03 -0.63
C GLY A 705 -10.25 25.80 0.50
N ARG A 706 -11.56 25.97 0.40
CA ARG A 706 -12.41 26.62 1.42
C ARG A 706 -13.55 25.74 1.84
N VAL A 707 -13.90 25.84 3.12
CA VAL A 707 -15.12 25.24 3.68
C VAL A 707 -16.02 26.33 4.21
N TYR A 708 -17.26 26.29 3.76
CA TYR A 708 -18.34 27.13 4.22
C TYR A 708 -19.35 26.29 4.99
N VAL A 709 -19.93 26.86 6.05
CA VAL A 709 -20.91 26.21 6.92
C VAL A 709 -22.18 27.04 6.98
N ARG A 710 -23.33 26.40 7.14
CA ARG A 710 -24.59 27.11 7.42
C ARG A 710 -24.63 27.54 8.88
N PRO A 711 -25.03 28.79 9.19
CA PRO A 711 -25.30 29.19 10.56
C PRO A 711 -26.55 28.45 11.07
N HIS A 712 -26.40 27.77 12.21
CA HIS A 712 -27.50 27.08 12.89
C HIS A 712 -28.46 28.03 13.61
#